data_AF-A0A1V9YXV6-F1
#
_entry.id   AF-A0A1V9YXV6-F1
#
_cell.length_a   1.000
_cell.length_b   1.000
_cell.length_c   1.000
_cell.angle_alpha   90.00
_cell.angle_beta   90.00
_cell.angle_gamma   90.00
#
_symmetry.space_group_name_H-M   'P 1'
#
loop_
_entity.id
_entity.type
_entity.pdbx_description
1 polymer ?
#
loop_
_entity_poly.entity_id
_entity_poly.type
_entity_poly.pdbx_seq_one_letter_code
_entity_poly.pdbx_strand_id
1 'polypeptide(L)'
;MKINMIITLCLAFFVGIEADVAKGAAAAMGFDAKMAEQAKNLNKFMPGPTGPGFKDKGMTKDAEFQQMGRFGIPDLNNPTTIDLTDLNFDTVVAGDKYVGVLFYAPSMTEFEFYALHWEKASMELSENIKSYTSAEIQMTRFDISEPEHLDIAELYGVSRDKPEMLLFYNGTVLAPISSYIGHADIRQFIIAQTIPSVSYLTCDGELKKWKRRKVFNQSNMKYLAYFDPEVNKEELANFKAIASSMKTRVQFAYVTSKELLAAAIGKNVEATESNLYLLRDFDSPRVIPFPSLQTLPFTRESAEDLVNDYNMPLLTNLGDNEEYRVRNFLSHPKHFRLLAFFKTEADKDTAKPHLESLAKEFGQDLLVAFTIEDPEDSMNFDYQFWDVPSDKPAILVVHMRRDRKYLYAGDDAHSMDQMHSFVSNVLDGKVQPKLKSQVPPTPNNGLVRVLGTNTFAKEVHQNLNQDSLVLLTRSDRHQPSQWFVRQLERFAKVWRRENRLLIARMDMNQNDLLELEDSEMKRLPKLLYISQNTKKSGSGSLGVSLDELYPTMEDLMNFVQTQQSVELQVDNKVWNRVLTEDKELLRKHREAQEKNEDIDHPSDILKELEAEIQSLHQPKDEFSLYTPQEGHYQVPEKIGLHGQDVEFCRHSDETEVESVVEELPKVELTHSEKSSDFKGRIRIWPGVLLLIAFVAVAGVLMAYFGIQGRRDMEDRRFKVQMRRYRIHSINGGITTSGSGSGANVKPLVDDDGVVNNPQVYADQGCALPNYVSKNNKIYAVAKNGTQVPLGIKGLNWFGMETGMAVPFGLWANEHNGTTAFEISSFLAANKFNSVRLPICIQSLVNNVKPNKNMVNTAANQAIDVSSYMSLLQSIIKTLAFRRISVLISLHTLTSRDSGGAWFSSEISASTYLSAVDILTKNLCSNKYWNVIGLDVKNEPYQSTWGDGGAKDFQKGATEIGDRMLSGCPQWLAFVEGIVHLNQAVTIDGTDMTYNDWWGGGLQDAGKKPVTLSTDDKVVYAPHYYTPAVYPQSYLYGTGGTAGPGGTIANYVELSDSDLSARIAGTMESMFGYLAKTHDSAIVLGEFGGLYSTDLHPKLTTKRCTDFTIKEILKPGYSGGYVWSLNPESAYQFNPASNTGNYVEGVLKIDWINVNSPYLNGLKAMNSLPDLKAWPCFSI
;
A
#
# COMPACT_ATOMS: atom_id res chain seq x y z
N MET A 1 -31.25 58.73 34.69
CA MET A 1 -30.18 58.07 35.47
C MET A 1 -30.33 56.55 35.55
N LYS A 2 -31.43 55.98 36.07
CA LYS A 2 -31.58 54.51 36.22
C LYS A 2 -31.58 53.70 34.91
N ILE A 3 -32.01 54.26 33.77
CA ILE A 3 -32.03 53.54 32.48
C ILE A 3 -30.63 53.35 31.90
N ASN A 4 -29.78 54.39 31.87
CA ASN A 4 -28.40 54.26 31.40
C ASN A 4 -27.60 53.25 32.24
N MET A 5 -27.83 53.19 33.55
CA MET A 5 -27.11 52.27 34.43
C MET A 5 -27.42 50.79 34.13
N ILE A 6 -28.63 50.47 33.68
CA ILE A 6 -29.02 49.11 33.26
C ILE A 6 -28.43 48.79 31.89
N ILE A 7 -28.43 49.75 30.95
CA ILE A 7 -27.82 49.57 29.61
C ILE A 7 -26.31 49.36 29.72
N THR A 8 -25.61 50.14 30.56
CA THR A 8 -24.17 49.95 30.81
C THR A 8 -23.86 48.60 31.47
N LEU A 9 -24.71 48.11 32.39
CA LEU A 9 -24.52 46.78 32.98
C LEU A 9 -24.71 45.65 31.95
N CYS A 10 -25.73 45.74 31.09
CA CYS A 10 -25.97 44.74 30.04
C CYS A 10 -24.85 44.72 28.99
N LEU A 11 -24.33 45.88 28.56
CA LEU A 11 -23.19 45.94 27.65
C LEU A 11 -21.89 45.40 28.28
N ALA A 12 -21.64 45.67 29.57
CA ALA A 12 -20.50 45.09 30.27
C ALA A 12 -20.60 43.56 30.40
N PHE A 13 -21.81 43.02 30.61
CA PHE A 13 -22.03 41.57 30.68
C PHE A 13 -21.87 40.87 29.32
N PHE A 14 -22.34 41.48 28.23
CA PHE A 14 -22.16 40.92 26.88
C PHE A 14 -20.70 40.95 26.42
N VAL A 15 -19.97 42.05 26.65
CA VAL A 15 -18.54 42.15 26.28
C VAL A 15 -17.67 41.21 27.13
N GLY A 16 -18.04 40.95 28.40
CA GLY A 16 -17.38 39.94 29.22
C GLY A 16 -17.57 38.52 28.69
N ILE A 17 -18.79 38.16 28.28
CA ILE A 17 -19.10 36.83 27.74
C ILE A 17 -18.43 36.61 26.38
N GLU A 18 -18.41 37.60 25.48
CA GLU A 18 -17.66 37.47 24.21
C GLU A 18 -16.15 37.33 24.43
N ALA A 19 -15.56 37.99 25.45
CA ALA A 19 -14.13 37.90 25.73
C ALA A 19 -13.71 36.52 26.29
N ASP A 20 -14.51 35.90 27.17
CA ASP A 20 -14.22 34.57 27.69
C ASP A 20 -14.62 33.44 26.71
N VAL A 21 -15.65 33.62 25.89
CA VAL A 21 -15.96 32.69 24.79
C VAL A 21 -14.89 32.78 23.69
N ALA A 22 -14.37 33.98 23.37
CA ALA A 22 -13.24 34.12 22.43
C ALA A 22 -11.93 33.52 22.99
N LYS A 23 -11.68 33.60 24.30
CA LYS A 23 -10.53 32.91 24.93
C LYS A 23 -10.70 31.40 24.98
N GLY A 24 -11.90 30.89 25.26
CA GLY A 24 -12.22 29.47 25.18
C GLY A 24 -12.08 28.92 23.76
N ALA A 25 -12.58 29.66 22.76
CA ALA A 25 -12.46 29.30 21.36
C ALA A 25 -11.00 29.38 20.84
N ALA A 26 -10.22 30.36 21.29
CA ALA A 26 -8.79 30.46 20.95
C ALA A 26 -7.94 29.37 21.62
N ALA A 27 -8.31 28.93 22.83
CA ALA A 27 -7.68 27.79 23.49
C ALA A 27 -8.01 26.46 22.80
N ALA A 28 -9.27 26.26 22.35
CA ALA A 28 -9.67 25.08 21.59
C ALA A 28 -9.03 25.04 20.19
N MET A 29 -9.08 26.15 19.43
CA MET A 29 -8.42 26.23 18.12
C MET A 29 -6.89 26.10 18.20
N GLY A 30 -6.27 26.47 19.32
CA GLY A 30 -4.83 26.25 19.57
C GLY A 30 -4.47 24.81 19.97
N PHE A 31 -5.45 23.97 20.30
CA PHE A 31 -5.29 22.57 20.68
C PHE A 31 -5.50 21.66 19.46
N ASP A 32 -6.62 21.80 18.76
CA ASP A 32 -6.95 21.01 17.56
C ASP A 32 -5.96 21.25 16.41
N ALA A 33 -5.40 22.46 16.29
CA ALA A 33 -4.38 22.77 15.28
C ALA A 33 -3.02 22.13 15.58
N LYS A 34 -2.68 21.92 16.87
CA LYS A 34 -1.42 21.27 17.29
C LYS A 34 -1.51 19.75 17.23
N MET A 35 -2.67 19.18 17.56
CA MET A 35 -2.97 17.74 17.37
C MET A 35 -2.78 17.28 15.91
N ALA A 36 -3.05 18.17 14.95
CA ALA A 36 -2.79 17.93 13.52
C ALA A 36 -1.32 18.17 13.09
N GLU A 37 -0.45 18.62 14.00
CA GLU A 37 0.97 18.90 13.77
C GLU A 37 1.83 17.70 14.22
N GLN A 38 1.48 17.12 15.36
CA GLN A 38 2.20 16.04 16.06
C GLN A 38 2.29 14.71 15.27
N ALA A 39 1.34 14.40 14.38
CA ALA A 39 1.30 13.13 13.64
C ALA A 39 2.29 13.00 12.45
N LYS A 40 3.16 13.97 12.18
CA LYS A 40 3.80 14.15 10.86
C LYS A 40 5.30 13.83 10.73
N ASN A 41 6.08 13.87 11.81
CA ASN A 41 7.44 14.40 11.69
C ASN A 41 8.63 13.43 11.64
N LEU A 42 8.48 12.11 11.46
CA LEU A 42 9.66 11.26 11.13
C LEU A 42 9.53 10.15 10.06
N ASN A 43 8.33 9.82 9.54
CA ASN A 43 8.17 8.81 8.46
C ASN A 43 8.60 9.30 7.05
N LYS A 44 9.42 10.36 6.95
CA LYS A 44 9.60 11.17 5.73
C LYS A 44 10.97 11.08 5.05
N PHE A 45 11.97 10.45 5.68
CA PHE A 45 13.36 10.92 5.52
C PHE A 45 14.41 9.89 5.06
N MET A 46 14.04 8.73 4.52
CA MET A 46 15.02 7.79 3.93
C MET A 46 14.75 7.50 2.44
N PRO A 47 15.80 7.51 1.58
CA PRO A 47 15.70 7.09 0.19
C PRO A 47 15.98 5.58 0.01
N GLY A 48 15.01 4.83 -0.51
CA GLY A 48 15.19 3.49 -1.06
C GLY A 48 15.15 2.31 -0.06
N PRO A 49 14.90 1.06 -0.54
CA PRO A 49 14.25 0.06 0.31
C PRO A 49 15.07 -1.23 0.55
N THR A 50 15.50 -1.49 1.79
CA THR A 50 16.06 -2.80 2.19
C THR A 50 15.56 -3.27 3.56
N GLY A 51 14.29 -3.66 3.64
CA GLY A 51 13.73 -4.36 4.81
C GLY A 51 12.49 -5.18 4.47
N PRO A 52 12.33 -6.41 5.01
CA PRO A 52 11.12 -7.20 4.84
C PRO A 52 9.99 -6.67 5.75
N GLY A 53 9.50 -5.47 5.42
CA GLY A 53 8.42 -4.79 6.13
C GLY A 53 7.79 -3.60 5.38
N PHE A 54 8.16 -3.40 4.11
CA PHE A 54 7.67 -2.31 3.26
C PHE A 54 6.80 -2.82 2.11
N LYS A 55 5.51 -3.02 2.41
CA LYS A 55 4.33 -2.96 1.52
C LYS A 55 3.13 -2.91 2.48
N ASP A 56 2.87 -1.70 2.99
CA ASP A 56 1.69 -1.25 3.75
C ASP A 56 2.12 -0.13 4.72
N LYS A 57 1.87 1.13 4.35
CA LYS A 57 1.59 2.27 5.23
C LYS A 57 1.31 3.52 4.38
N GLY A 58 0.25 4.23 4.75
CA GLY A 58 -0.36 5.24 3.89
C GLY A 58 0.43 6.55 3.77
N MET A 59 0.20 7.25 2.66
CA MET A 59 0.54 8.65 2.50
C MET A 59 -0.36 9.51 3.40
N THR A 60 0.13 9.95 4.56
CA THR A 60 -0.60 10.90 5.44
C THR A 60 0.28 12.06 5.85
N LYS A 61 0.02 13.27 5.33
CA LYS A 61 0.64 14.50 5.81
C LYS A 61 -0.25 15.73 5.59
N ASP A 62 -0.62 16.41 6.65
CA ASP A 62 -1.47 17.61 6.53
C ASP A 62 -0.72 18.89 6.12
N ALA A 63 0.61 18.82 5.96
CA ALA A 63 1.35 19.84 5.21
C ALA A 63 1.02 19.76 3.72
N GLU A 64 0.77 18.56 3.18
CA GLU A 64 0.11 18.44 1.88
C GLU A 64 -1.38 18.84 2.01
N PHE A 65 -2.11 18.57 3.11
CA PHE A 65 -3.53 19.01 3.21
C PHE A 65 -3.72 20.54 3.13
N GLN A 66 -2.82 21.36 3.69
CA GLN A 66 -2.95 22.82 3.53
C GLN A 66 -2.76 23.29 2.07
N GLN A 67 -2.09 22.52 1.21
CA GLN A 67 -2.14 22.73 -0.26
C GLN A 67 -3.31 21.99 -0.94
N MET A 68 -3.68 20.78 -0.50
CA MET A 68 -4.79 20.00 -1.06
C MET A 68 -6.16 20.65 -0.80
N GLY A 69 -6.27 21.53 0.20
CA GLY A 69 -7.44 22.40 0.40
C GLY A 69 -7.72 23.38 -0.75
N ARG A 70 -6.79 23.52 -1.71
CA ARG A 70 -6.93 24.43 -2.86
C ARG A 70 -7.31 23.73 -4.18
N PHE A 71 -7.05 22.43 -4.32
CA PHE A 71 -7.26 21.67 -5.58
C PHE A 71 -7.94 20.30 -5.42
N GLY A 72 -8.02 19.75 -4.21
CA GLY A 72 -8.45 18.37 -4.00
C GLY A 72 -7.36 17.33 -4.30
N ILE A 73 -7.70 16.05 -4.18
CA ILE A 73 -6.88 14.95 -4.68
C ILE A 73 -7.13 14.85 -6.19
N PRO A 74 -6.10 14.89 -7.07
CA PRO A 74 -6.30 14.70 -8.50
C PRO A 74 -6.93 13.33 -8.79
N ASP A 75 -8.03 13.32 -9.53
CA ASP A 75 -8.65 12.08 -10.00
C ASP A 75 -7.83 11.52 -11.17
N LEU A 76 -7.10 10.43 -10.94
CA LEU A 76 -6.28 9.79 -11.99
C LEU A 76 -7.12 9.26 -13.17
N ASN A 77 -8.44 9.12 -12.98
CA ASN A 77 -9.41 8.77 -14.02
C ASN A 77 -9.92 9.99 -14.82
N ASN A 78 -9.60 11.21 -14.38
CA ASN A 78 -9.91 12.46 -15.05
C ASN A 78 -8.72 13.43 -14.88
N PRO A 79 -7.58 13.13 -15.52
CA PRO A 79 -6.32 13.87 -15.37
C PRO A 79 -6.47 15.33 -15.81
N THR A 80 -5.58 16.18 -15.30
CA THR A 80 -5.31 17.50 -15.88
C THR A 80 -4.29 17.43 -17.01
N THR A 81 -3.46 16.38 -17.03
CA THR A 81 -2.51 16.13 -18.13
C THR A 81 -3.20 15.49 -19.33
N ILE A 82 -2.68 15.79 -20.52
CA ILE A 82 -3.23 15.28 -21.78
C ILE A 82 -2.66 13.89 -22.07
N ASP A 83 -3.53 12.95 -22.43
CA ASP A 83 -3.17 11.64 -22.98
C ASP A 83 -2.54 11.77 -24.37
N LEU A 84 -1.34 11.23 -24.50
CA LEU A 84 -0.66 11.03 -25.77
C LEU A 84 -0.95 9.62 -26.32
N THR A 85 -0.99 9.53 -27.64
CA THR A 85 -1.10 8.30 -28.42
C THR A 85 -0.08 8.34 -29.55
N ASP A 86 0.22 7.21 -30.17
CA ASP A 86 1.02 7.11 -31.41
C ASP A 86 0.67 8.20 -32.45
N LEU A 87 -0.63 8.41 -32.70
CA LEU A 87 -1.15 9.36 -33.69
C LEU A 87 -0.91 10.83 -33.36
N ASN A 88 -0.67 11.20 -32.09
CA ASN A 88 -0.56 12.60 -31.67
C ASN A 88 0.82 12.96 -31.07
N PHE A 89 1.63 11.97 -30.68
CA PHE A 89 2.87 12.17 -29.92
C PHE A 89 3.78 13.23 -30.55
N ASP A 90 4.23 13.00 -31.78
CA ASP A 90 5.11 13.90 -32.54
C ASP A 90 4.54 15.32 -32.68
N THR A 91 3.23 15.42 -32.90
CA THR A 91 2.56 16.72 -33.08
C THR A 91 2.48 17.54 -31.79
N VAL A 92 2.44 16.88 -30.63
CA VAL A 92 2.38 17.54 -29.32
C VAL A 92 3.77 17.91 -28.80
N VAL A 93 4.80 17.08 -29.02
CA VAL A 93 6.17 17.38 -28.58
C VAL A 93 6.92 18.37 -29.48
N ALA A 94 6.40 18.66 -30.68
CA ALA A 94 6.99 19.62 -31.62
C ALA A 94 6.70 21.10 -31.28
N GLY A 95 7.61 22.00 -31.70
CA GLY A 95 7.47 23.45 -31.57
C GLY A 95 8.06 24.07 -30.29
N ASP A 96 7.84 25.38 -30.11
CA ASP A 96 8.50 26.21 -29.08
C ASP A 96 8.03 25.98 -27.62
N LYS A 97 7.35 24.87 -27.35
CA LYS A 97 6.79 24.53 -26.02
C LYS A 97 7.67 23.52 -25.30
N TYR A 98 7.69 23.60 -23.97
CA TYR A 98 8.30 22.57 -23.12
C TYR A 98 7.23 21.54 -22.76
N VAL A 99 7.44 20.27 -23.14
CA VAL A 99 6.44 19.22 -22.95
C VAL A 99 7.01 18.16 -22.00
N GLY A 100 6.45 18.08 -20.80
CA GLY A 100 6.71 16.97 -19.89
C GLY A 100 5.85 15.77 -20.28
N VAL A 101 6.46 14.60 -20.46
CA VAL A 101 5.76 13.32 -20.72
C VAL A 101 6.07 12.34 -19.59
N LEU A 102 5.04 11.85 -18.91
CA LEU A 102 5.10 10.67 -18.05
C LEU A 102 4.82 9.43 -18.89
N PHE A 103 5.83 8.60 -19.09
CA PHE A 103 5.68 7.26 -19.65
C PHE A 103 5.34 6.29 -18.52
N TYR A 104 4.26 5.53 -18.68
CA TYR A 104 3.79 4.59 -17.66
C TYR A 104 3.06 3.40 -18.28
N ALA A 105 2.93 2.31 -17.53
CA ALA A 105 1.94 1.27 -17.80
C ALA A 105 1.10 1.07 -16.52
N PRO A 106 -0.24 0.90 -16.58
CA PRO A 106 -1.10 0.72 -15.41
C PRO A 106 -0.72 -0.47 -14.51
N SER A 107 0.01 -1.45 -15.05
CA SER A 107 0.53 -2.62 -14.34
C SER A 107 1.81 -2.36 -13.53
N MET A 108 2.47 -1.22 -13.69
CA MET A 108 3.72 -0.90 -12.98
C MET A 108 3.47 -0.66 -11.49
N THR A 109 4.29 -1.30 -10.64
CA THR A 109 4.13 -1.27 -9.17
C THR A 109 4.20 0.14 -8.57
N GLU A 110 4.86 1.11 -9.23
CA GLU A 110 4.99 2.49 -8.75
C GLU A 110 4.06 3.49 -9.45
N PHE A 111 3.22 3.07 -10.41
CA PHE A 111 2.43 3.96 -11.27
C PHE A 111 1.56 4.95 -10.49
N GLU A 112 0.72 4.48 -9.55
CA GLU A 112 -0.23 5.34 -8.81
C GLU A 112 0.48 6.49 -8.08
N PHE A 113 1.70 6.25 -7.57
CA PHE A 113 2.49 7.22 -6.84
C PHE A 113 3.11 8.29 -7.76
N TYR A 114 3.66 7.88 -8.91
CA TYR A 114 4.17 8.82 -9.91
C TYR A 114 3.05 9.65 -10.53
N ALA A 115 1.95 9.01 -10.93
CA ALA A 115 0.81 9.69 -11.55
C ALA A 115 0.19 10.74 -10.62
N LEU A 116 0.01 10.42 -9.33
CA LEU A 116 -0.50 11.36 -8.33
C LEU A 116 0.40 12.60 -8.16
N HIS A 117 1.72 12.41 -8.14
CA HIS A 117 2.66 13.52 -8.01
C HIS A 117 2.85 14.30 -9.32
N TRP A 118 2.71 13.64 -10.48
CA TRP A 118 2.73 14.26 -11.80
C TRP A 118 1.52 15.20 -11.99
N GLU A 119 0.32 14.73 -11.66
CA GLU A 119 -0.90 15.56 -11.71
C GLU A 119 -0.82 16.76 -10.75
N LYS A 120 -0.37 16.55 -9.51
CA LYS A 120 -0.13 17.67 -8.57
C LYS A 120 0.86 18.70 -9.15
N ALA A 121 1.96 18.25 -9.76
CA ALA A 121 2.94 19.15 -10.39
C ALA A 121 2.33 19.91 -11.59
N SER A 122 1.49 19.25 -12.40
CA SER A 122 0.76 19.86 -13.51
C SER A 122 -0.14 21.00 -13.04
N MET A 123 -0.94 20.75 -12.00
CA MET A 123 -1.83 21.76 -11.40
C MET A 123 -1.06 22.96 -10.85
N GLU A 124 0.02 22.73 -10.09
CA GLU A 124 0.85 23.83 -9.55
C GLU A 124 1.55 24.66 -10.63
N LEU A 125 2.01 24.01 -11.71
CA LEU A 125 2.57 24.71 -12.87
C LEU A 125 1.49 25.57 -13.56
N SER A 126 0.27 25.05 -13.75
CA SER A 126 -0.80 25.77 -14.45
C SER A 126 -1.19 27.11 -13.80
N GLU A 127 -1.15 27.23 -12.46
CA GLU A 127 -1.58 28.44 -11.76
C GLU A 127 -0.56 29.58 -11.75
N ASN A 128 0.70 29.29 -11.39
CA ASN A 128 1.65 30.32 -10.93
C ASN A 128 2.92 30.45 -11.79
N ILE A 129 3.03 29.70 -12.89
CA ILE A 129 4.19 29.66 -13.79
C ILE A 129 4.72 31.05 -14.19
N LYS A 130 3.82 32.01 -14.48
CA LYS A 130 4.16 33.37 -14.93
C LYS A 130 4.96 34.19 -13.91
N SER A 131 5.01 33.77 -12.65
CA SER A 131 5.85 34.39 -11.62
C SER A 131 7.32 33.92 -11.65
N TYR A 132 7.57 32.77 -12.28
CA TYR A 132 8.89 32.13 -12.35
C TYR A 132 9.54 32.22 -13.74
N THR A 133 8.76 31.95 -14.79
CA THR A 133 9.21 31.85 -16.19
C THR A 133 8.16 32.41 -17.16
N SER A 134 8.60 32.74 -18.38
CA SER A 134 7.73 33.14 -19.50
C SER A 134 7.54 32.03 -20.53
N ALA A 135 8.16 30.88 -20.33
CA ALA A 135 8.02 29.72 -21.22
C ALA A 135 6.64 29.08 -21.09
N GLU A 136 6.12 28.54 -22.20
CA GLU A 136 4.93 27.70 -22.21
C GLU A 136 5.33 26.27 -21.85
N ILE A 137 4.67 25.70 -20.83
CA ILE A 137 4.93 24.35 -20.32
C ILE A 137 3.63 23.57 -20.36
N GLN A 138 3.67 22.38 -20.95
CA GLN A 138 2.56 21.45 -21.05
C GLN A 138 2.95 20.12 -20.38
N MET A 139 2.06 19.56 -19.58
CA MET A 139 2.25 18.27 -18.90
C MET A 139 1.32 17.24 -19.55
N THR A 140 1.86 16.07 -19.85
CA THR A 140 1.22 15.02 -20.64
C THR A 140 1.59 13.64 -20.09
N ARG A 141 0.87 12.60 -20.50
CA ARG A 141 1.11 11.21 -20.11
C ARG A 141 0.97 10.28 -21.32
N PHE A 142 1.72 9.18 -21.35
CA PHE A 142 1.77 8.23 -22.46
C PHE A 142 1.79 6.80 -21.91
N ASP A 143 0.80 6.00 -22.31
CA ASP A 143 0.58 4.65 -21.80
C ASP A 143 1.34 3.61 -22.65
N ILE A 144 2.42 3.03 -22.12
CA ILE A 144 3.27 2.06 -22.81
C ILE A 144 2.77 0.61 -22.67
N SER A 145 1.57 0.38 -22.13
CA SER A 145 0.98 -0.97 -22.05
C SER A 145 0.34 -1.44 -23.36
N GLU A 146 -0.02 -0.51 -24.25
CA GLU A 146 -0.60 -0.82 -25.56
C GLU A 146 0.51 -1.22 -26.56
N PRO A 147 0.32 -2.30 -27.36
CA PRO A 147 1.35 -2.80 -28.28
C PRO A 147 1.84 -1.77 -29.31
N GLU A 148 0.95 -0.88 -29.75
CA GLU A 148 1.20 0.20 -30.71
C GLU A 148 2.04 1.36 -30.13
N HIS A 149 2.15 1.45 -28.81
CA HIS A 149 2.96 2.47 -28.12
C HIS A 149 4.39 2.00 -27.79
N LEU A 150 4.69 0.70 -27.99
CA LEU A 150 5.96 0.09 -27.63
C LEU A 150 7.14 0.64 -28.44
N ASP A 151 6.95 0.90 -29.74
CA ASP A 151 7.99 1.43 -30.62
C ASP A 151 8.48 2.82 -30.18
N ILE A 152 7.57 3.66 -29.68
CA ILE A 152 7.89 4.99 -29.13
C ILE A 152 8.63 4.87 -27.79
N ALA A 153 8.23 3.92 -26.94
CA ALA A 153 8.94 3.64 -25.68
C ALA A 153 10.37 3.12 -25.93
N GLU A 154 10.58 2.26 -26.92
CA GLU A 154 11.90 1.78 -27.34
C GLU A 154 12.75 2.89 -27.96
N LEU A 155 12.16 3.74 -28.81
CA LEU A 155 12.85 4.88 -29.44
C LEU A 155 13.47 5.86 -28.43
N TYR A 156 12.78 6.10 -27.31
CA TYR A 156 13.27 6.97 -26.23
C TYR A 156 14.00 6.23 -25.09
N GLY A 157 14.19 4.91 -25.22
CA GLY A 157 14.94 4.11 -24.25
C GLY A 157 14.30 4.01 -22.86
N VAL A 158 12.97 4.06 -22.79
CA VAL A 158 12.21 4.11 -21.54
C VAL A 158 12.07 2.73 -20.90
N SER A 159 12.23 2.66 -19.57
CA SER A 159 12.05 1.41 -18.81
C SER A 159 10.61 0.88 -18.88
N ARG A 160 10.46 -0.44 -19.07
CA ARG A 160 9.16 -1.14 -19.03
C ARG A 160 8.73 -1.55 -17.61
N ASP A 161 9.61 -1.46 -16.62
CA ASP A 161 9.37 -1.98 -15.26
C ASP A 161 8.90 -0.91 -14.26
N LYS A 162 9.17 0.37 -14.56
CA LYS A 162 8.86 1.53 -13.70
C LYS A 162 8.45 2.74 -14.56
N PRO A 163 7.62 3.67 -14.04
CA PRO A 163 7.30 4.90 -14.76
C PRO A 163 8.53 5.79 -14.93
N GLU A 164 8.67 6.45 -16.07
CA GLU A 164 9.74 7.41 -16.33
C GLU A 164 9.20 8.74 -16.87
N MET A 165 9.90 9.83 -16.58
CA MET A 165 9.45 11.19 -16.85
C MET A 165 10.50 11.89 -17.71
N LEU A 166 10.15 12.29 -18.94
CA LEU A 166 11.03 13.01 -19.86
C LEU A 166 10.50 14.42 -20.11
N LEU A 167 11.42 15.38 -20.25
CA LEU A 167 11.10 16.75 -20.68
C LEU A 167 11.57 16.94 -22.13
N PHE A 168 10.65 17.31 -23.01
CA PHE A 168 10.89 17.60 -24.41
C PHE A 168 10.92 19.12 -24.68
N TYR A 169 11.66 19.50 -25.71
CA TYR A 169 11.61 20.84 -26.31
C TYR A 169 11.89 20.73 -27.80
N ASN A 170 11.02 21.33 -28.63
CA ASN A 170 11.11 21.32 -30.09
C ASN A 170 11.36 19.93 -30.70
N GLY A 171 10.54 18.94 -30.30
CA GLY A 171 10.60 17.56 -30.80
C GLY A 171 11.76 16.71 -30.28
N THR A 172 12.63 17.24 -29.40
CA THR A 172 13.80 16.53 -28.88
C THR A 172 13.75 16.40 -27.36
N VAL A 173 14.28 15.28 -26.82
CA VAL A 173 14.41 15.09 -25.37
C VAL A 173 15.47 16.07 -24.83
N LEU A 174 15.03 17.00 -23.98
CA LEU A 174 15.90 17.97 -23.33
C LEU A 174 16.61 17.38 -22.12
N ALA A 175 15.88 16.67 -21.26
CA ALA A 175 16.44 15.97 -20.09
C ALA A 175 15.43 14.96 -19.49
N PRO A 176 15.91 13.84 -18.91
CA PRO A 176 15.11 13.02 -18.01
C PRO A 176 14.88 13.75 -16.67
N ILE A 177 13.66 13.69 -16.14
CA ILE A 177 13.24 14.35 -14.90
C ILE A 177 13.63 13.48 -13.71
N SER A 178 14.90 13.54 -13.32
CA SER A 178 15.50 12.71 -12.26
C SER A 178 15.14 13.14 -10.82
N SER A 179 13.93 13.67 -10.59
CA SER A 179 13.50 14.15 -9.26
C SER A 179 13.07 13.00 -8.35
N TYR A 180 13.24 13.15 -7.03
CA TYR A 180 12.79 12.19 -6.02
C TYR A 180 11.26 12.19 -5.82
N ILE A 181 10.52 11.88 -6.88
CA ILE A 181 9.09 11.51 -7.03
C ILE A 181 8.05 12.49 -6.45
N GLY A 182 8.43 13.47 -5.63
CA GLY A 182 7.53 14.48 -5.07
C GLY A 182 7.17 15.56 -6.08
N HIS A 183 5.87 15.88 -6.16
CA HIS A 183 5.30 16.92 -7.04
C HIS A 183 6.08 18.24 -7.06
N ALA A 184 6.53 18.72 -5.90
CA ALA A 184 7.26 19.97 -5.79
C ALA A 184 8.71 19.88 -6.32
N ASP A 185 9.33 18.71 -6.28
CA ASP A 185 10.65 18.45 -6.86
C ASP A 185 10.55 18.34 -8.41
N ILE A 186 9.46 17.75 -8.93
CA ILE A 186 9.12 17.73 -10.38
C ILE A 186 8.93 19.15 -10.90
N ARG A 187 8.08 19.94 -10.24
CA ARG A 187 7.85 21.37 -10.54
C ARG A 187 9.16 22.16 -10.54
N GLN A 188 10.00 21.97 -9.52
CA GLN A 188 11.29 22.62 -9.37
C GLN A 188 12.23 22.30 -10.55
N PHE A 189 12.34 21.03 -10.94
CA PHE A 189 13.15 20.59 -12.08
C PHE A 189 12.70 21.28 -13.39
N ILE A 190 11.40 21.22 -13.68
CA ILE A 190 10.83 21.78 -14.92
C ILE A 190 11.03 23.30 -14.99
N ILE A 191 10.73 24.04 -13.90
CA ILE A 191 10.99 25.49 -13.85
C ILE A 191 12.48 25.80 -14.05
N ALA A 192 13.37 25.03 -13.40
CA ALA A 192 14.82 25.21 -13.53
C ALA A 192 15.30 25.00 -14.98
N GLN A 193 14.67 24.11 -15.76
CA GLN A 193 15.01 23.93 -17.17
C GLN A 193 14.52 25.08 -18.07
N THR A 194 13.43 25.77 -17.73
CA THR A 194 12.91 26.88 -18.57
C THR A 194 13.58 28.25 -18.34
N ILE A 195 14.26 28.45 -17.20
CA ILE A 195 15.00 29.70 -16.94
C ILE A 195 16.39 29.68 -17.63
N PRO A 196 17.01 30.83 -17.91
CA PRO A 196 18.41 30.86 -18.36
C PRO A 196 19.34 30.31 -17.26
N SER A 197 20.37 29.56 -17.66
CA SER A 197 21.36 28.99 -16.71
C SER A 197 22.11 30.07 -15.93
N VAL A 198 22.39 31.21 -16.55
CA VAL A 198 22.95 32.39 -15.91
C VAL A 198 22.10 33.63 -16.24
N SER A 199 21.67 34.36 -15.22
CA SER A 199 21.02 35.67 -15.39
C SER A 199 22.06 36.80 -15.45
N TYR A 200 22.02 37.63 -16.51
CA TYR A 200 22.75 38.91 -16.51
C TYR A 200 21.89 39.96 -15.79
N LEU A 201 22.46 40.67 -14.81
CA LEU A 201 21.75 41.67 -14.02
C LEU A 201 22.32 43.06 -14.29
N THR A 202 21.50 43.93 -14.88
CA THR A 202 21.88 45.27 -15.36
C THR A 202 21.47 46.40 -14.42
N CYS A 203 20.49 46.17 -13.54
CA CYS A 203 20.01 47.18 -12.60
C CYS A 203 19.57 46.59 -11.25
N ASP A 204 19.44 47.46 -10.25
CA ASP A 204 18.98 47.11 -8.89
C ASP A 204 17.56 46.48 -8.89
N GLY A 205 16.69 46.88 -9.82
CA GLY A 205 15.36 46.27 -9.99
C GLY A 205 15.42 44.79 -10.39
N GLU A 206 16.33 44.43 -11.29
CA GLU A 206 16.58 43.03 -11.70
C GLU A 206 17.25 42.25 -10.58
N LEU A 207 18.26 42.83 -9.91
CA LEU A 207 18.92 42.23 -8.75
C LEU A 207 17.93 41.90 -7.63
N LYS A 208 17.02 42.83 -7.30
CA LYS A 208 15.95 42.61 -6.30
C LYS A 208 14.96 41.52 -6.73
N LYS A 209 14.57 41.48 -8.01
CA LYS A 209 13.70 40.42 -8.55
C LYS A 209 14.39 39.05 -8.49
N TRP A 210 15.63 38.96 -8.97
CA TRP A 210 16.41 37.72 -8.98
C TRP A 210 16.66 37.18 -7.56
N LYS A 211 17.03 38.03 -6.60
CA LYS A 211 17.14 37.65 -5.19
C LYS A 211 15.83 37.10 -4.61
N ARG A 212 14.70 37.76 -4.89
CA ARG A 212 13.37 37.36 -4.37
C ARG A 212 12.78 36.12 -5.02
N ARG A 213 13.13 35.80 -6.27
CA ARG A 213 12.62 34.61 -6.99
C ARG A 213 13.07 33.33 -6.27
N LYS A 214 12.17 32.59 -5.64
CA LYS A 214 12.45 31.28 -5.02
C LYS A 214 12.11 30.17 -6.03
N VAL A 215 13.11 29.63 -6.72
CA VAL A 215 12.92 28.51 -7.68
C VAL A 215 13.05 27.16 -6.99
N PHE A 216 13.98 27.06 -6.03
CA PHE A 216 14.21 25.85 -5.26
C PHE A 216 13.47 25.97 -3.92
N ASN A 217 12.81 24.89 -3.48
CA ASN A 217 12.16 24.84 -2.15
C ASN A 217 13.19 24.67 -1.02
N GLN A 218 14.37 24.16 -1.36
CA GLN A 218 15.50 24.08 -0.45
C GLN A 218 16.01 25.47 -0.06
N SER A 219 16.95 25.49 0.89
CA SER A 219 17.86 26.59 1.19
C SER A 219 18.15 27.43 -0.07
N ASN A 220 17.69 28.69 -0.09
CA ASN A 220 17.58 29.51 -1.31
C ASN A 220 18.94 30.10 -1.71
N MET A 221 19.84 29.20 -2.12
CA MET A 221 21.24 29.45 -2.41
C MET A 221 21.43 29.93 -3.84
N LYS A 222 22.30 30.92 -4.02
CA LYS A 222 22.54 31.56 -5.33
C LYS A 222 23.98 32.00 -5.47
N TYR A 223 24.59 31.71 -6.62
CA TYR A 223 25.87 32.26 -7.01
C TYR A 223 25.70 33.61 -7.69
N LEU A 224 26.44 34.60 -7.21
CA LEU A 224 26.58 35.91 -7.82
C LEU A 224 28.05 36.19 -8.13
N ALA A 225 28.36 36.39 -9.40
CA ALA A 225 29.70 36.73 -9.87
C ALA A 225 29.79 38.21 -10.31
N TYR A 226 31.00 38.76 -10.23
CA TYR A 226 31.40 39.96 -10.95
C TYR A 226 32.35 39.58 -12.09
N PHE A 227 32.02 40.00 -13.30
CA PHE A 227 32.89 39.83 -14.46
C PHE A 227 33.03 41.14 -15.20
N ASP A 228 34.25 41.55 -15.49
CA ASP A 228 34.52 42.65 -16.41
C ASP A 228 34.42 42.12 -17.85
N PRO A 229 33.58 42.72 -18.72
CA PRO A 229 33.33 42.22 -20.07
C PRO A 229 34.54 42.34 -21.01
N GLU A 230 35.55 43.15 -20.68
CA GLU A 230 36.78 43.23 -21.46
C GLU A 230 37.87 42.28 -20.96
N VAL A 231 37.91 41.97 -19.66
CA VAL A 231 38.98 41.19 -19.02
C VAL A 231 38.62 39.71 -18.80
N ASN A 232 37.43 39.39 -18.29
CA ASN A 232 37.11 38.05 -17.74
C ASN A 232 36.34 37.13 -18.71
N LYS A 233 36.63 37.19 -20.02
CA LYS A 233 35.82 36.48 -21.05
C LYS A 233 35.83 34.96 -20.92
N GLU A 234 36.98 34.36 -20.63
CA GLU A 234 37.12 32.90 -20.46
C GLU A 234 36.50 32.42 -19.14
N GLU A 235 36.69 33.16 -18.06
CA GLU A 235 36.08 32.87 -16.76
C GLU A 235 34.54 32.92 -16.83
N LEU A 236 33.98 33.92 -17.53
CA LEU A 236 32.54 34.02 -17.78
C LEU A 236 32.02 32.85 -18.63
N ALA A 237 32.82 32.32 -19.57
CA ALA A 237 32.44 31.15 -20.36
C ALA A 237 32.44 29.88 -19.50
N ASN A 238 33.47 29.66 -18.68
CA ASN A 238 33.52 28.54 -17.73
C ASN A 238 32.37 28.62 -16.71
N PHE A 239 32.10 29.80 -16.14
CA PHE A 239 30.99 30.02 -15.23
C PHE A 239 29.63 29.69 -15.87
N LYS A 240 29.40 30.07 -17.14
CA LYS A 240 28.19 29.70 -17.89
C LYS A 240 28.08 28.20 -18.14
N ALA A 241 29.20 27.51 -18.43
CA ALA A 241 29.22 26.07 -18.62
C ALA A 241 28.87 25.32 -17.32
N ILE A 242 29.52 25.66 -16.21
CA ILE A 242 29.24 25.09 -14.88
C ILE A 242 27.79 25.36 -14.47
N ALA A 243 27.32 26.61 -14.65
CA ALA A 243 25.93 26.98 -14.37
C ALA A 243 24.91 26.19 -15.20
N SER A 244 25.24 25.84 -16.44
CA SER A 244 24.40 24.96 -17.26
C SER A 244 24.35 23.53 -16.71
N SER A 245 25.45 23.02 -16.15
CA SER A 245 25.52 21.68 -15.54
C SER A 245 24.84 21.58 -14.16
N MET A 246 24.72 22.69 -13.44
CA MET A 246 24.16 22.76 -12.08
C MET A 246 22.77 23.43 -12.02
N LYS A 247 22.14 23.63 -13.19
CA LYS A 247 20.91 24.42 -13.39
C LYS A 247 19.75 24.02 -12.48
N THR A 248 19.65 22.73 -12.13
CA THR A 248 18.60 22.13 -11.30
C THR A 248 18.86 22.21 -9.79
N ARG A 249 20.03 22.70 -9.36
CA ARG A 249 20.44 22.78 -7.94
C ARG A 249 20.58 24.20 -7.39
N VAL A 250 21.13 25.14 -8.17
CA VAL A 250 21.48 26.49 -7.67
C VAL A 250 21.33 27.54 -8.77
N GLN A 251 20.95 28.78 -8.41
CA GLN A 251 20.77 29.85 -9.40
C GLN A 251 22.08 30.63 -9.59
N PHE A 252 22.42 30.94 -10.84
CA PHE A 252 23.60 31.73 -11.17
C PHE A 252 23.21 33.09 -11.75
N ALA A 253 23.93 34.13 -11.35
CA ALA A 253 23.88 35.44 -11.99
C ALA A 253 25.25 36.11 -12.02
N TYR A 254 25.40 37.10 -12.90
CA TYR A 254 26.55 37.98 -12.90
C TYR A 254 26.16 39.45 -13.09
N VAL A 255 27.01 40.32 -12.57
CA VAL A 255 26.97 41.78 -12.71
C VAL A 255 28.28 42.28 -13.32
N THR A 256 28.19 43.34 -14.13
CA THR A 256 29.34 44.06 -14.69
C THR A 256 29.64 45.37 -13.96
N SER A 257 28.78 45.78 -13.01
CA SER A 257 28.98 46.96 -12.17
C SER A 257 29.34 46.58 -10.73
N LYS A 258 30.45 47.16 -10.24
CA LYS A 258 30.88 47.03 -8.84
C LYS A 258 29.89 47.65 -7.84
N GLU A 259 29.11 48.64 -8.27
CA GLU A 259 28.07 49.26 -7.44
C GLU A 259 26.88 48.31 -7.23
N LEU A 260 26.48 47.57 -8.27
CA LEU A 260 25.45 46.54 -8.17
C LEU A 260 25.92 45.34 -7.33
N LEU A 261 27.20 44.97 -7.44
CA LEU A 261 27.81 43.96 -6.57
C LEU A 261 27.76 44.41 -5.10
N ALA A 262 28.19 45.64 -4.79
CA ALA A 262 28.17 46.19 -3.43
C ALA A 262 26.73 46.30 -2.87
N ALA A 263 25.75 46.67 -3.71
CA ALA A 263 24.33 46.63 -3.36
C ALA A 263 23.81 45.19 -3.12
N ALA A 264 24.46 44.18 -3.71
CA ALA A 264 24.11 42.78 -3.51
C ALA A 264 24.69 42.19 -2.21
N ILE A 265 25.96 42.43 -1.90
CA ILE A 265 26.65 41.81 -0.76
C ILE A 265 26.58 42.65 0.54
N GLY A 266 26.31 43.95 0.42
CA GLY A 266 26.21 44.89 1.53
C GLY A 266 27.53 45.62 1.81
N LYS A 267 27.42 46.89 2.23
CA LYS A 267 28.56 47.82 2.39
C LYS A 267 29.60 47.46 3.46
N ASN A 268 29.31 46.46 4.31
CA ASN A 268 30.14 46.07 5.46
C ASN A 268 30.85 44.73 5.26
N VAL A 269 30.74 44.09 4.09
CA VAL A 269 31.62 42.97 3.74
C VAL A 269 32.97 43.56 3.31
N GLU A 270 34.08 43.04 3.82
CA GLU A 270 35.44 43.33 3.34
C GLU A 270 35.62 42.72 1.94
N ALA A 271 35.01 43.37 0.95
CA ALA A 271 34.80 42.85 -0.39
C ALA A 271 35.76 43.47 -1.41
N THR A 272 37.01 43.02 -1.41
CA THR A 272 38.01 43.44 -2.41
C THR A 272 38.84 42.32 -3.04
N GLU A 273 38.73 41.06 -2.62
CA GLU A 273 39.59 39.97 -3.15
C GLU A 273 38.87 38.82 -3.89
N SER A 274 37.57 38.60 -3.70
CA SER A 274 36.83 37.56 -4.43
C SER A 274 35.83 38.13 -5.44
N ASN A 275 35.80 37.55 -6.63
CA ASN A 275 34.87 37.89 -7.73
C ASN A 275 33.60 37.04 -7.72
N LEU A 276 33.48 36.05 -6.84
CA LEU A 276 32.37 35.10 -6.81
C LEU A 276 31.86 34.90 -5.37
N TYR A 277 30.54 34.97 -5.20
CA TYR A 277 29.88 34.87 -3.90
C TYR A 277 28.73 33.87 -3.95
N LEU A 278 28.59 33.09 -2.88
CA LEU A 278 27.44 32.25 -2.58
C LEU A 278 26.54 32.99 -1.57
N LEU A 279 25.31 33.26 -1.97
CA LEU A 279 24.29 33.96 -1.19
C LEU A 279 23.28 32.96 -0.62
N ARG A 280 22.87 33.11 0.64
CA ARG A 280 21.78 32.34 1.27
C ARG A 280 20.87 33.25 2.12
N ASP A 281 19.63 32.82 2.37
CA ASP A 281 18.62 33.61 3.12
C ASP A 281 18.46 33.22 4.61
N PHE A 282 19.12 32.16 5.07
CA PHE A 282 19.14 31.66 6.44
C PHE A 282 20.58 31.68 7.03
N ASP A 283 20.65 31.72 8.36
CA ASP A 283 21.87 31.75 9.18
C ASP A 283 22.92 32.83 8.85
N SER A 284 23.97 32.90 9.67
CA SER A 284 25.12 33.80 9.48
C SER A 284 26.38 32.96 9.26
N PRO A 285 27.26 33.30 8.30
CA PRO A 285 27.16 34.40 7.34
C PRO A 285 26.16 34.11 6.21
N ARG A 286 25.50 35.15 5.68
CA ARG A 286 24.56 35.07 4.53
C ARG A 286 25.23 35.26 3.17
N VAL A 287 26.44 35.78 3.17
CA VAL A 287 27.29 35.99 2.00
C VAL A 287 28.59 35.24 2.29
N ILE A 288 28.88 34.25 1.47
CA ILE A 288 30.06 33.40 1.57
C ILE A 288 30.92 33.71 0.34
N PRO A 289 32.11 34.31 0.49
CA PRO A 289 33.02 34.49 -0.64
C PRO A 289 33.52 33.12 -1.10
N PHE A 290 33.54 32.88 -2.41
CA PHE A 290 34.29 31.76 -2.96
C PHE A 290 35.79 32.03 -2.71
N PRO A 291 36.62 31.01 -2.39
CA PRO A 291 38.07 31.16 -2.32
C PRO A 291 38.63 31.80 -3.60
N SER A 292 39.81 32.44 -3.53
CA SER A 292 40.40 33.04 -4.73
C SER A 292 40.52 32.01 -5.86
N LEU A 293 40.16 32.40 -7.09
CA LEU A 293 40.28 31.54 -8.28
C LEU A 293 41.73 31.08 -8.54
N GLN A 294 42.71 31.72 -7.89
CA GLN A 294 44.13 31.37 -7.89
C GLN A 294 44.48 30.25 -6.89
N THR A 295 43.66 30.01 -5.87
CA THR A 295 43.88 28.99 -4.82
C THR A 295 42.96 27.78 -4.97
N LEU A 296 41.75 27.95 -5.52
CA LEU A 296 40.83 26.86 -5.85
C LEU A 296 40.14 27.19 -7.19
N PRO A 297 40.29 26.37 -8.24
CA PRO A 297 39.59 26.61 -9.50
C PRO A 297 38.08 26.42 -9.29
N PHE A 298 37.28 27.31 -9.89
CA PHE A 298 35.84 27.13 -9.96
C PHE A 298 35.53 26.01 -10.98
N THR A 299 35.21 24.83 -10.46
CA THR A 299 34.81 23.63 -11.19
C THR A 299 33.41 23.21 -10.72
N ARG A 300 32.81 22.22 -11.39
CA ARG A 300 31.53 21.66 -10.94
C ARG A 300 31.64 21.05 -9.54
N GLU A 301 32.72 20.33 -9.25
CA GLU A 301 32.95 19.67 -7.96
C GLU A 301 33.12 20.70 -6.83
N SER A 302 34.01 21.68 -6.99
CA SER A 302 34.22 22.72 -5.97
C SER A 302 33.00 23.64 -5.75
N ALA A 303 32.12 23.76 -6.77
CA ALA A 303 30.82 24.41 -6.63
C ALA A 303 29.79 23.53 -5.91
N GLU A 304 29.72 22.24 -6.21
CA GLU A 304 28.82 21.29 -5.51
C GLU A 304 29.23 21.14 -4.03
N ASP A 305 30.52 21.06 -3.72
CA ASP A 305 31.03 20.97 -2.34
C ASP A 305 30.70 22.22 -1.51
N LEU A 306 30.95 23.42 -2.04
CA LEU A 306 30.59 24.66 -1.32
C LEU A 306 29.07 24.82 -1.14
N VAL A 307 28.25 24.30 -2.05
CA VAL A 307 26.81 24.20 -1.82
C VAL A 307 26.51 23.21 -0.68
N ASN A 308 27.12 22.02 -0.69
CA ASN A 308 26.91 21.00 0.35
C ASN A 308 27.39 21.46 1.74
N ASP A 309 28.41 22.30 1.84
CA ASP A 309 28.87 22.82 3.13
C ASP A 309 27.93 23.84 3.78
N TYR A 310 27.12 24.55 2.97
CA TYR A 310 26.29 25.67 3.45
C TYR A 310 24.79 25.52 3.17
N ASN A 311 24.33 24.38 2.62
CA ASN A 311 22.93 24.09 2.33
C ASN A 311 22.08 23.72 3.57
N MET A 312 22.72 23.39 4.69
CA MET A 312 22.05 23.08 5.96
C MET A 312 22.14 24.24 6.96
N PRO A 313 21.09 24.48 7.77
CA PRO A 313 21.21 25.33 8.95
C PRO A 313 22.14 24.73 9.99
N LEU A 314 22.68 25.56 10.88
CA LEU A 314 23.58 25.14 11.97
C LEU A 314 22.92 24.13 12.92
N LEU A 315 21.63 24.30 13.19
CA LEU A 315 20.81 23.38 13.97
C LEU A 315 19.56 23.01 13.18
N THR A 316 19.30 21.72 13.05
CA THR A 316 18.03 21.21 12.48
C THR A 316 17.10 20.78 13.60
N ASN A 317 15.87 21.29 13.64
CA ASN A 317 14.83 20.75 14.51
C ASN A 317 14.19 19.55 13.79
N LEU A 318 14.21 18.36 14.41
CA LEU A 318 13.56 17.17 13.84
C LEU A 318 12.03 17.26 13.89
N GLY A 319 11.48 18.00 14.86
CA GLY A 319 10.05 18.30 14.98
C GLY A 319 9.56 19.47 14.12
N ASP A 320 10.35 19.96 13.14
CA ASP A 320 9.95 21.04 12.23
C ASP A 320 9.02 20.52 11.12
N ASN A 321 7.97 21.29 10.81
CA ASN A 321 7.03 21.01 9.71
C ASN A 321 7.71 21.04 8.33
N GLU A 322 8.85 21.74 8.20
CA GLU A 322 9.60 21.89 6.95
C GLU A 322 10.34 20.60 6.53
N GLU A 323 9.57 19.61 6.08
CA GLU A 323 9.98 18.28 5.61
C GLU A 323 11.28 18.24 4.80
N TYR A 324 11.45 19.14 3.83
CA TYR A 324 12.62 19.13 2.97
C TYR A 324 13.93 19.34 3.76
N ARG A 325 13.90 20.06 4.90
CA ARG A 325 15.09 20.29 5.74
C ARG A 325 15.55 19.01 6.39
N VAL A 326 14.64 18.29 7.05
CA VAL A 326 14.97 17.07 7.77
C VAL A 326 15.23 15.91 6.79
N ARG A 327 14.58 15.90 5.61
CA ARG A 327 14.94 15.01 4.49
C ARG A 327 16.38 15.25 4.04
N ASN A 328 16.74 16.50 3.79
CA ASN A 328 18.10 16.89 3.40
C ASN A 328 19.12 16.58 4.51
N PHE A 329 18.76 16.78 5.79
CA PHE A 329 19.60 16.43 6.94
C PHE A 329 19.98 14.94 6.93
N LEU A 330 19.00 14.04 6.79
CA LEU A 330 19.28 12.61 6.80
C LEU A 330 19.94 12.12 5.50
N SER A 331 19.62 12.69 4.33
CA SER A 331 20.27 12.35 3.06
C SER A 331 21.61 13.07 2.79
N HIS A 332 22.08 13.94 3.70
CA HIS A 332 23.28 14.76 3.48
C HIS A 332 24.57 13.91 3.29
N PRO A 333 25.51 14.29 2.38
CA PRO A 333 26.73 13.51 2.12
C PRO A 333 27.66 13.25 3.31
N LYS A 334 27.68 14.15 4.32
CA LYS A 334 28.47 14.02 5.56
C LYS A 334 28.07 12.76 6.33
N HIS A 335 28.99 12.07 7.00
CA HIS A 335 28.70 10.73 7.55
C HIS A 335 28.07 10.75 8.95
N PHE A 336 28.41 11.72 9.80
CA PHE A 336 27.94 11.79 11.18
C PHE A 336 26.77 12.75 11.39
N ARG A 337 25.83 12.37 12.26
CA ARG A 337 24.75 13.22 12.78
C ARG A 337 24.78 13.18 14.30
N LEU A 338 24.71 14.34 14.96
CA LEU A 338 24.42 14.44 16.39
C LEU A 338 22.94 14.77 16.57
N LEU A 339 22.25 13.98 17.37
CA LEU A 339 20.86 14.16 17.77
C LEU A 339 20.81 14.36 19.29
N ALA A 340 20.31 15.51 19.75
CA ALA A 340 20.08 15.80 21.16
C ALA A 340 18.58 15.67 21.51
N PHE A 341 18.28 15.02 22.64
CA PHE A 341 16.92 14.64 23.04
C PHE A 341 16.52 15.36 24.34
N PHE A 342 15.75 16.43 24.21
CA PHE A 342 15.35 17.29 25.32
C PHE A 342 13.97 16.92 25.87
N LYS A 343 13.76 17.05 27.19
CA LYS A 343 12.44 16.85 27.80
C LYS A 343 11.55 18.10 27.80
N THR A 344 12.17 19.28 27.80
CA THR A 344 11.45 20.54 27.82
C THR A 344 12.11 21.58 26.90
N GLU A 345 11.31 22.54 26.45
CA GLU A 345 11.76 23.71 25.68
C GLU A 345 12.87 24.49 26.42
N ALA A 346 12.79 24.55 27.77
CA ALA A 346 13.73 25.27 28.62
C ALA A 346 15.11 24.59 28.72
N ASP A 347 15.14 23.24 28.74
CA ASP A 347 16.40 22.48 28.70
C ASP A 347 17.10 22.69 27.35
N LYS A 348 16.33 22.66 26.26
CA LYS A 348 16.81 22.95 24.91
C LYS A 348 17.34 24.37 24.78
N ASP A 349 16.64 25.38 25.28
CA ASP A 349 17.11 26.78 25.23
C ASP A 349 18.41 27.00 26.02
N THR A 350 18.58 26.27 27.13
CA THR A 350 19.81 26.29 27.93
C THR A 350 20.99 25.64 27.19
N ALA A 351 20.74 24.53 26.49
CA ALA A 351 21.78 23.79 25.75
C ALA A 351 22.05 24.32 24.33
N LYS A 352 21.14 25.12 23.76
CA LYS A 352 21.24 25.64 22.39
C LYS A 352 22.59 26.32 22.06
N PRO A 353 23.17 27.18 22.93
CA PRO A 353 24.48 27.79 22.65
C PRO A 353 25.62 26.75 22.53
N HIS A 354 25.53 25.65 23.29
CA HIS A 354 26.49 24.55 23.24
C HIS A 354 26.37 23.79 21.90
N LEU A 355 25.15 23.45 21.50
CA LEU A 355 24.87 22.81 20.21
C LEU A 355 25.32 23.68 19.03
N GLU A 356 25.07 24.99 19.07
CA GLU A 356 25.57 25.93 18.07
C GLU A 356 27.10 26.03 18.03
N SER A 357 27.79 25.82 19.16
CA SER A 357 29.26 25.78 19.21
C SER A 357 29.77 24.52 18.51
N LEU A 358 29.21 23.36 18.83
CA LEU A 358 29.57 22.07 18.23
C LEU A 358 29.31 22.05 16.73
N ALA A 359 28.20 22.63 16.27
CA ALA A 359 27.88 22.77 14.85
C ALA A 359 28.85 23.69 14.09
N LYS A 360 29.49 24.66 14.77
CA LYS A 360 30.50 25.55 14.17
C LYS A 360 31.89 24.92 14.18
N GLU A 361 32.23 24.16 15.23
CA GLU A 361 33.54 23.53 15.42
C GLU A 361 33.69 22.25 14.59
N PHE A 362 32.73 21.33 14.67
CA PHE A 362 32.73 20.04 13.98
C PHE A 362 31.91 20.04 12.67
N GLY A 363 31.46 21.21 12.21
CA GLY A 363 30.51 21.35 11.08
C GLY A 363 30.98 20.80 9.72
N GLN A 364 32.27 20.46 9.59
CA GLN A 364 32.81 19.74 8.43
C GLN A 364 32.42 18.26 8.42
N ASP A 365 32.53 17.57 9.57
CA ASP A 365 32.28 16.13 9.68
C ASP A 365 30.87 15.79 10.20
N LEU A 366 30.26 16.70 10.96
CA LEU A 366 29.05 16.50 11.76
C LEU A 366 27.95 17.51 11.38
N LEU A 367 26.72 17.02 11.23
CA LEU A 367 25.53 17.88 11.31
C LEU A 367 24.83 17.70 12.66
N VAL A 368 24.29 18.77 13.22
CA VAL A 368 23.63 18.77 14.54
C VAL A 368 22.14 19.00 14.39
N ALA A 369 21.35 18.17 15.07
CA ALA A 369 19.92 18.31 15.21
C ALA A 369 19.46 18.06 16.64
N PHE A 370 18.23 18.46 16.93
CA PHE A 370 17.57 18.22 18.21
C PHE A 370 16.12 17.82 18.01
N THR A 371 15.58 17.12 19.01
CA THR A 371 14.14 16.92 19.22
C THR A 371 13.77 17.24 20.66
N ILE A 372 12.48 17.44 20.91
CA ILE A 372 11.92 17.79 22.21
C ILE A 372 10.77 16.82 22.48
N GLU A 373 10.81 16.15 23.64
CA GLU A 373 9.78 15.23 24.13
C GLU A 373 8.43 15.95 24.14
N ASP A 374 7.46 15.39 23.43
CA ASP A 374 6.11 15.93 23.39
C ASP A 374 5.33 15.37 24.59
N PRO A 375 4.83 16.21 25.53
CA PRO A 375 4.09 15.74 26.70
C PRO A 375 2.81 14.96 26.38
N GLU A 376 2.32 15.02 25.14
CA GLU A 376 1.11 14.35 24.67
C GLU A 376 1.42 13.08 23.84
N ASP A 377 2.68 12.86 23.44
CA ASP A 377 3.13 11.62 22.81
C ASP A 377 3.36 10.52 23.85
N SER A 378 2.28 9.82 24.19
CA SER A 378 2.31 8.67 25.11
C SER A 378 3.24 7.51 24.71
N MET A 379 3.79 7.50 23.49
CA MET A 379 4.73 6.48 23.00
C MET A 379 6.19 6.95 22.96
N ASN A 380 6.48 8.25 23.10
CA ASN A 380 7.80 8.84 22.89
C ASN A 380 8.45 8.36 21.58
N PHE A 381 7.76 8.55 20.46
CA PHE A 381 8.06 7.97 19.16
C PHE A 381 9.49 8.23 18.68
N ASP A 382 10.02 9.45 18.85
CA ASP A 382 11.40 9.78 18.48
C ASP A 382 12.43 8.99 19.30
N TYR A 383 12.20 8.85 20.61
CA TYR A 383 13.04 8.05 21.49
C TYR A 383 12.96 6.57 21.09
N GLN A 384 11.75 6.05 20.83
CA GLN A 384 11.54 4.67 20.41
C GLN A 384 12.19 4.37 19.04
N PHE A 385 12.03 5.25 18.06
CA PHE A 385 12.58 5.12 16.70
C PHE A 385 14.11 5.11 16.71
N TRP A 386 14.73 5.99 17.49
CA TRP A 386 16.18 6.07 17.58
C TRP A 386 16.81 5.04 18.55
N ASP A 387 16.00 4.24 19.24
CA ASP A 387 16.39 3.37 20.38
C ASP A 387 17.06 4.12 21.55
N VAL A 388 16.61 5.34 21.82
CA VAL A 388 17.11 6.20 22.90
C VAL A 388 16.20 6.01 24.12
N PRO A 389 16.74 5.80 25.33
CA PRO A 389 15.92 5.67 26.53
C PRO A 389 15.37 7.03 26.93
N SER A 390 14.05 7.11 27.15
CA SER A 390 13.37 8.36 27.52
C SER A 390 13.35 8.63 29.03
N ASP A 391 14.04 7.84 29.86
CA ASP A 391 14.10 8.10 31.31
C ASP A 391 15.02 9.29 31.64
N LYS A 392 16.05 9.54 30.82
CA LYS A 392 17.12 10.53 31.05
C LYS A 392 17.41 11.45 29.86
N PRO A 393 18.09 12.59 30.08
CA PRO A 393 18.68 13.38 28.99
C PRO A 393 19.67 12.52 28.19
N ALA A 394 19.67 12.69 26.86
CA ALA A 394 20.46 11.83 25.98
C ALA A 394 20.96 12.54 24.72
N ILE A 395 22.14 12.13 24.27
CA ILE A 395 22.74 12.50 23.00
C ILE A 395 23.10 11.23 22.22
N LEU A 396 22.80 11.24 20.93
CA LEU A 396 23.05 10.13 20.01
C LEU A 396 23.86 10.65 18.82
N VAL A 397 25.03 10.08 18.58
CA VAL A 397 25.73 10.23 17.30
C VAL A 397 25.41 9.05 16.41
N VAL A 398 25.02 9.29 15.16
CA VAL A 398 24.71 8.27 14.16
C VAL A 398 25.65 8.39 12.98
N HIS A 399 26.28 7.28 12.57
CA HIS A 399 27.05 7.19 11.33
C HIS A 399 26.17 6.64 10.21
N MET A 400 25.58 7.54 9.41
CA MET A 400 24.47 7.26 8.48
C MET A 400 24.75 6.15 7.46
N ARG A 401 26.01 5.95 7.03
CA ARG A 401 26.38 4.92 6.04
C ARG A 401 26.51 3.50 6.59
N ARG A 402 26.64 3.34 7.92
CA ARG A 402 26.85 2.04 8.58
C ARG A 402 25.81 1.74 9.67
N ASP A 403 24.77 2.59 9.79
CA ASP A 403 23.73 2.52 10.83
C ASP A 403 24.27 2.40 12.28
N ARG A 404 25.51 2.86 12.51
CA ARG A 404 26.16 2.76 13.82
C ARG A 404 25.65 3.86 14.73
N LYS A 405 24.98 3.47 15.81
CA LYS A 405 24.43 4.33 16.86
C LYS A 405 25.41 4.39 18.04
N TYR A 406 25.84 5.60 18.41
CA TYR A 406 26.67 5.90 19.58
C TYR A 406 25.82 6.71 20.57
N LEU A 407 25.38 6.09 21.65
CA LEU A 407 24.45 6.69 22.62
C LEU A 407 25.18 7.05 23.93
N TYR A 408 24.93 8.26 24.44
CA TYR A 408 25.21 8.66 25.81
C TYR A 408 23.92 9.16 26.47
N ALA A 409 23.58 8.63 27.64
CA ALA A 409 22.41 9.02 28.42
C ALA A 409 22.80 9.23 29.89
N GLY A 410 22.54 10.41 30.41
CA GLY A 410 23.05 10.88 31.71
C GLY A 410 22.60 12.31 32.01
N ASP A 411 22.60 12.69 33.29
CA ASP A 411 22.07 13.99 33.73
C ASP A 411 22.91 15.19 33.22
N ASP A 412 24.16 14.93 32.82
CA ASP A 412 25.13 15.86 32.23
C ASP A 412 25.19 15.82 30.70
N ALA A 413 24.36 15.01 30.03
CA ALA A 413 24.42 14.78 28.57
C ALA A 413 24.25 16.06 27.72
N HIS A 414 23.66 17.13 28.26
CA HIS A 414 23.49 18.42 27.59
C HIS A 414 24.48 19.52 28.04
N SER A 415 25.48 19.15 28.86
CA SER A 415 26.58 20.04 29.22
C SER A 415 27.57 20.20 28.06
N MET A 416 28.20 21.37 27.94
CA MET A 416 29.14 21.64 26.85
C MET A 416 30.33 20.67 26.86
N ASP A 417 30.95 20.49 28.03
CA ASP A 417 32.14 19.63 28.18
C ASP A 417 31.84 18.17 27.80
N GLN A 418 30.68 17.64 28.21
CA GLN A 418 30.31 16.26 27.92
C GLN A 418 29.91 16.07 26.46
N MET A 419 29.15 16.99 25.85
CA MET A 419 28.82 16.89 24.42
C MET A 419 30.07 17.01 23.54
N HIS A 420 30.98 17.92 23.86
CA HIS A 420 32.25 18.10 23.14
C HIS A 420 33.14 16.85 23.25
N SER A 421 33.37 16.37 24.48
CA SER A 421 34.12 15.15 24.76
C SER A 421 33.51 13.93 24.07
N PHE A 422 32.18 13.78 24.10
CA PHE A 422 31.50 12.66 23.45
C PHE A 422 31.65 12.69 21.93
N VAL A 423 31.39 13.83 21.28
CA VAL A 423 31.57 14.00 19.83
C VAL A 423 33.01 13.73 19.41
N SER A 424 33.98 14.35 20.10
CA SER A 424 35.42 14.15 19.84
C SER A 424 35.82 12.68 19.96
N ASN A 425 35.41 11.98 21.03
CA ASN A 425 35.73 10.56 21.22
C ASN A 425 35.02 9.62 20.21
N VAL A 426 33.85 9.99 19.69
CA VAL A 426 33.19 9.23 18.61
C VAL A 426 33.91 9.42 17.27
N LEU A 427 34.29 10.65 16.93
CA LEU A 427 35.06 10.95 15.70
C LEU A 427 36.46 10.31 15.73
N ASP A 428 37.10 10.28 16.90
CA ASP A 428 38.37 9.57 17.15
C ASP A 428 38.23 8.02 17.19
N GLY A 429 37.01 7.48 17.08
CA GLY A 429 36.76 6.02 17.10
C GLY A 429 36.98 5.34 18.46
N LYS A 430 37.04 6.11 19.56
CA LYS A 430 37.28 5.61 20.93
C LYS A 430 36.02 5.06 21.61
N VAL A 431 34.83 5.42 21.12
CA VAL A 431 33.54 4.93 21.63
C VAL A 431 33.09 3.70 20.83
N GLN A 432 32.54 2.68 21.50
CA GLN A 432 32.00 1.49 20.84
C GLN A 432 30.55 1.72 20.38
N PRO A 433 30.16 1.30 19.15
CA PRO A 433 28.79 1.45 18.65
C PRO A 433 27.86 0.37 19.20
N LYS A 434 26.56 0.68 19.26
CA LYS A 434 25.50 -0.32 19.40
C LYS A 434 25.37 -1.09 18.08
N LEU A 435 25.52 -2.42 18.13
CA LEU A 435 25.44 -3.31 16.95
C LEU A 435 24.02 -3.83 16.73
N LYS A 436 23.61 -3.93 15.46
CA LYS A 436 22.40 -4.59 15.00
C LYS A 436 22.56 -6.11 15.10
N SER A 437 21.57 -6.80 15.67
CA SER A 437 21.56 -8.28 15.74
C SER A 437 20.13 -8.80 15.63
N GLN A 438 19.89 -9.73 14.71
CA GLN A 438 18.67 -10.53 14.69
C GLN A 438 18.65 -11.51 15.87
N VAL A 439 17.44 -11.93 16.27
CA VAL A 439 17.24 -13.02 17.22
C VAL A 439 17.13 -14.34 16.43
N PRO A 440 18.03 -15.32 16.65
CA PRO A 440 17.91 -16.61 15.97
C PRO A 440 16.59 -17.34 16.29
N PRO A 441 16.04 -18.12 15.35
CA PRO A 441 14.80 -18.86 15.56
C PRO A 441 14.97 -19.89 16.68
N THR A 442 13.94 -20.08 17.50
CA THR A 442 13.95 -21.06 18.59
C THR A 442 12.94 -22.18 18.30
N PRO A 443 13.36 -23.44 18.13
CA PRO A 443 14.74 -23.96 18.25
C PRO A 443 15.62 -23.72 17.01
N ASN A 444 16.88 -23.33 17.21
CA ASN A 444 17.88 -23.17 16.14
C ASN A 444 18.53 -24.52 15.77
N ASN A 445 17.71 -25.48 15.34
CA ASN A 445 18.09 -26.88 15.11
C ASN A 445 18.03 -27.31 13.63
N GLY A 446 17.93 -26.35 12.70
CA GLY A 446 18.00 -26.60 11.26
C GLY A 446 19.36 -27.15 10.81
N LEU A 447 19.40 -27.72 9.60
CA LEU A 447 20.64 -28.24 8.98
C LEU A 447 21.65 -27.12 8.66
N VAL A 448 21.14 -25.91 8.39
CA VAL A 448 21.90 -24.67 8.34
C VAL A 448 21.41 -23.84 9.52
N ARG A 449 22.30 -23.53 10.48
CA ARG A 449 21.95 -22.66 11.62
C ARG A 449 21.84 -21.21 11.18
N VAL A 450 20.96 -20.46 11.84
CA VAL A 450 20.89 -18.99 11.66
C VAL A 450 21.70 -18.34 12.77
N LEU A 451 22.68 -17.51 12.42
CA LEU A 451 23.48 -16.73 13.36
C LEU A 451 22.98 -15.29 13.42
N GLY A 452 23.05 -14.68 14.59
CA GLY A 452 23.02 -13.22 14.75
C GLY A 452 24.34 -12.70 15.34
N THR A 453 24.58 -11.39 15.24
CA THR A 453 25.82 -10.73 15.73
C THR A 453 26.16 -11.10 17.17
N ASN A 454 25.17 -11.08 18.06
CA ASN A 454 25.35 -11.41 19.48
C ASN A 454 25.71 -12.90 19.73
N THR A 455 25.49 -13.78 18.76
CA THR A 455 25.80 -15.22 18.83
C THR A 455 27.05 -15.61 18.04
N PHE A 456 27.46 -14.79 17.06
CA PHE A 456 28.53 -15.10 16.11
C PHE A 456 29.85 -15.44 16.81
N ALA A 457 30.34 -14.55 17.69
CA ALA A 457 31.58 -14.78 18.44
C ALA A 457 31.55 -16.07 19.28
N LYS A 458 30.39 -16.42 19.85
CA LYS A 458 30.22 -17.61 20.69
C LYS A 458 30.16 -18.92 19.88
N GLU A 459 29.36 -18.95 18.82
CA GLU A 459 29.15 -20.16 18.02
C GLU A 459 30.27 -20.41 17.00
N VAL A 460 30.89 -19.36 16.48
CA VAL A 460 31.93 -19.42 15.45
C VAL A 460 33.32 -19.38 16.09
N HIS A 461 33.72 -18.27 16.73
CA HIS A 461 35.11 -18.10 17.18
C HIS A 461 35.46 -18.86 18.47
N GLN A 462 34.58 -18.81 19.49
CA GLN A 462 34.85 -19.43 20.81
C GLN A 462 34.68 -20.96 20.81
N ASN A 463 34.01 -21.52 19.81
CA ASN A 463 33.83 -22.96 19.66
C ASN A 463 35.04 -23.59 18.93
N LEU A 464 36.08 -23.89 19.69
CA LEU A 464 37.38 -24.38 19.19
C LEU A 464 37.39 -25.85 18.74
N ASN A 465 36.29 -26.59 18.92
CA ASN A 465 36.18 -28.02 18.67
C ASN A 465 35.54 -28.38 17.31
N GLN A 466 35.16 -27.36 16.53
CA GLN A 466 34.47 -27.50 15.25
C GLN A 466 35.05 -26.53 14.23
N ASP A 467 35.12 -26.93 12.96
CA ASP A 467 35.23 -26.00 11.83
C ASP A 467 33.87 -25.32 11.58
N SER A 468 33.86 -24.15 10.95
CA SER A 468 32.62 -23.42 10.65
C SER A 468 32.56 -22.97 9.20
N LEU A 469 31.52 -23.43 8.49
CA LEU A 469 31.13 -23.00 7.16
C LEU A 469 29.97 -22.01 7.30
N VAL A 470 30.22 -20.72 7.06
CA VAL A 470 29.25 -19.63 7.28
C VAL A 470 28.96 -18.88 5.99
N LEU A 471 27.71 -18.87 5.56
CA LEU A 471 27.23 -18.06 4.44
C LEU A 471 26.75 -16.68 4.93
N LEU A 472 27.46 -15.63 4.56
CA LEU A 472 26.99 -14.26 4.72
C LEU A 472 26.07 -13.92 3.53
N THR A 473 24.81 -13.60 3.81
CA THR A 473 23.83 -13.21 2.79
C THR A 473 23.58 -11.71 2.81
N ARG A 474 23.27 -11.12 1.64
CA ARG A 474 22.98 -9.69 1.53
C ARG A 474 21.58 -9.34 2.05
N SER A 475 20.60 -10.19 1.72
CA SER A 475 19.26 -10.23 2.32
C SER A 475 18.54 -11.50 1.86
N ASP A 476 17.49 -11.92 2.55
CA ASP A 476 16.61 -13.02 2.12
C ASP A 476 15.80 -12.69 0.83
N ARG A 477 15.86 -11.46 0.30
CA ARG A 477 15.24 -11.03 -0.98
C ARG A 477 16.23 -10.97 -2.15
N HIS A 478 17.53 -11.00 -1.90
CA HIS A 478 18.55 -10.93 -2.94
C HIS A 478 18.65 -12.28 -3.67
N GLN A 479 18.39 -12.30 -4.99
CA GLN A 479 18.30 -13.54 -5.79
C GLN A 479 19.55 -14.46 -5.67
N PRO A 480 20.80 -13.96 -5.80
CA PRO A 480 21.99 -14.78 -5.56
C PRO A 480 22.04 -15.37 -4.14
N SER A 481 21.64 -14.58 -3.12
CA SER A 481 21.60 -15.05 -1.74
C SER A 481 20.57 -16.17 -1.52
N GLN A 482 19.38 -16.06 -2.11
CA GLN A 482 18.37 -17.12 -2.04
C GLN A 482 18.84 -18.41 -2.72
N TRP A 483 19.48 -18.30 -3.89
CA TRP A 483 20.03 -19.45 -4.59
C TRP A 483 21.10 -20.14 -3.74
N PHE A 484 22.06 -19.38 -3.19
CA PHE A 484 23.14 -19.94 -2.39
C PHE A 484 22.60 -20.61 -1.12
N VAL A 485 21.63 -19.99 -0.42
CA VAL A 485 20.96 -20.62 0.74
C VAL A 485 20.33 -21.97 0.35
N ARG A 486 19.61 -22.05 -0.77
CA ARG A 486 19.01 -23.32 -1.25
C ARG A 486 20.08 -24.39 -1.55
N GLN A 487 21.22 -24.02 -2.14
CA GLN A 487 22.31 -24.98 -2.36
C GLN A 487 22.99 -25.40 -1.05
N LEU A 488 23.24 -24.47 -0.14
CA LEU A 488 23.83 -24.76 1.17
C LEU A 488 22.93 -25.70 1.99
N GLU A 489 21.60 -25.56 1.92
CA GLU A 489 20.65 -26.49 2.53
C GLU A 489 20.64 -27.88 1.89
N ARG A 490 20.86 -27.98 0.56
CA ARG A 490 21.07 -29.29 -0.11
C ARG A 490 22.38 -29.92 0.36
N PHE A 491 23.47 -29.16 0.38
CA PHE A 491 24.80 -29.60 0.78
C PHE A 491 24.87 -30.00 2.27
N ALA A 492 24.23 -29.25 3.17
CA ALA A 492 24.19 -29.54 4.60
C ALA A 492 23.59 -30.91 4.96
N LYS A 493 22.77 -31.51 4.07
CA LYS A 493 22.25 -32.89 4.24
C LYS A 493 23.36 -33.93 4.27
N VAL A 494 24.47 -33.71 3.56
CA VAL A 494 25.65 -34.60 3.50
C VAL A 494 26.36 -34.67 4.86
N TRP A 495 26.36 -33.54 5.58
CA TRP A 495 27.09 -33.35 6.83
C TRP A 495 26.23 -33.54 8.08
N ARG A 496 24.97 -33.95 7.95
CA ARG A 496 23.98 -34.08 9.05
C ARG A 496 24.44 -34.92 10.25
N ARG A 497 25.43 -35.80 10.07
CA ARG A 497 25.98 -36.68 11.12
C ARG A 497 27.37 -36.26 11.59
N GLU A 498 28.00 -35.28 10.95
CA GLU A 498 29.33 -34.79 11.30
C GLU A 498 29.20 -33.67 12.33
N ASN A 499 29.59 -33.97 13.58
CA ASN A 499 29.51 -33.01 14.68
C ASN A 499 30.74 -32.11 14.80
N ARG A 500 31.73 -32.25 13.90
CA ARG A 500 32.94 -31.40 13.84
C ARG A 500 32.82 -30.24 12.84
N LEU A 501 31.70 -30.12 12.11
CA LEU A 501 31.44 -29.03 11.18
C LEU A 501 30.13 -28.30 11.55
N LEU A 502 30.22 -27.00 11.84
CA LEU A 502 29.06 -26.11 11.92
C LEU A 502 28.76 -25.56 10.52
N ILE A 503 27.53 -25.75 10.03
CA ILE A 503 27.04 -25.09 8.82
C ILE A 503 26.00 -24.04 9.22
N ALA A 504 26.21 -22.79 8.79
CA ALA A 504 25.39 -21.67 9.22
C ALA A 504 25.21 -20.59 8.14
N ARG A 505 24.23 -19.72 8.34
CA ARG A 505 23.97 -18.50 7.56
C ARG A 505 23.77 -17.28 8.47
N MET A 506 24.09 -16.09 7.97
CA MET A 506 23.90 -14.81 8.66
C MET A 506 23.41 -13.77 7.64
N ASP A 507 22.32 -13.07 7.95
CA ASP A 507 21.75 -12.04 7.07
C ASP A 507 22.36 -10.67 7.43
N MET A 508 23.22 -10.15 6.57
CA MET A 508 23.92 -8.87 6.79
C MET A 508 23.00 -7.65 6.69
N ASN A 509 21.75 -7.79 6.19
CA ASN A 509 20.76 -6.71 6.31
C ASN A 509 20.19 -6.58 7.73
N GLN A 510 20.29 -7.64 8.54
CA GLN A 510 19.72 -7.73 9.90
C GLN A 510 20.78 -7.81 11.00
N ASN A 511 22.06 -7.84 10.65
CA ASN A 511 23.17 -8.11 11.56
C ASN A 511 24.43 -7.36 11.15
N ASP A 512 25.13 -6.78 12.12
CA ASP A 512 26.47 -6.23 11.91
C ASP A 512 27.55 -7.29 12.13
N LEU A 513 28.69 -7.15 11.46
CA LEU A 513 29.90 -7.91 11.72
C LEU A 513 31.07 -6.92 11.65
N LEU A 514 31.82 -6.77 12.75
CA LEU A 514 32.88 -5.74 12.85
C LEU A 514 34.12 -6.12 12.04
N GLU A 515 34.28 -7.41 11.79
CA GLU A 515 35.40 -8.06 11.14
C GLU A 515 35.30 -8.05 9.60
N LEU A 516 34.20 -7.53 9.03
CA LEU A 516 33.91 -7.49 7.59
C LEU A 516 34.12 -6.07 7.03
N GLU A 517 34.86 -5.92 5.94
CA GLU A 517 35.12 -4.60 5.34
C GLU A 517 33.97 -4.09 4.43
N ASP A 518 33.86 -2.75 4.29
CA ASP A 518 32.89 -2.11 3.37
C ASP A 518 33.07 -2.55 1.91
N SER A 519 34.28 -2.96 1.53
CA SER A 519 34.63 -3.49 0.21
C SER A 519 34.01 -4.88 -0.04
N GLU A 520 33.95 -5.71 1.00
CA GLU A 520 33.43 -7.07 0.98
C GLU A 520 31.90 -7.12 1.11
N MET A 521 31.31 -6.19 1.88
CA MET A 521 29.85 -5.98 1.94
C MET A 521 29.20 -5.83 0.56
N LYS A 522 29.90 -5.21 -0.40
CA LYS A 522 29.42 -5.06 -1.79
C LYS A 522 29.43 -6.37 -2.59
N ARG A 523 30.18 -7.38 -2.14
CA ARG A 523 30.42 -8.68 -2.83
C ARG A 523 29.64 -9.85 -2.21
N LEU A 524 28.57 -9.56 -1.45
CA LEU A 524 27.68 -10.57 -0.86
C LEU A 524 26.69 -11.14 -1.90
N PRO A 525 26.27 -12.42 -1.81
CA PRO A 525 26.59 -13.41 -0.77
C PRO A 525 28.03 -13.93 -0.84
N LYS A 526 28.59 -14.27 0.33
CA LYS A 526 29.97 -14.76 0.47
C LYS A 526 30.01 -15.95 1.43
N LEU A 527 30.64 -17.05 1.02
CA LEU A 527 30.78 -18.25 1.84
C LEU A 527 32.17 -18.28 2.50
N LEU A 528 32.21 -18.43 3.82
CA LEU A 528 33.42 -18.40 4.63
C LEU A 528 33.70 -19.76 5.27
N TYR A 529 34.97 -20.17 5.28
CA TYR A 529 35.47 -21.33 6.01
C TYR A 529 36.42 -20.89 7.13
N ILE A 530 35.98 -21.09 8.38
CA ILE A 530 36.71 -20.70 9.59
C ILE A 530 37.18 -21.98 10.28
N SER A 531 38.44 -22.32 10.04
CA SER A 531 39.07 -23.53 10.59
C SER A 531 39.35 -23.42 12.09
N GLN A 532 39.42 -24.55 12.81
CA GLN A 532 39.86 -24.58 14.21
C GLN A 532 41.23 -23.93 14.42
N ASN A 533 42.14 -24.01 13.44
CA ASN A 533 43.46 -23.38 13.52
C ASN A 533 43.36 -21.85 13.47
N THR A 534 42.50 -21.32 12.58
CA THR A 534 42.17 -19.89 12.51
C THR A 534 41.60 -19.41 13.84
N LYS A 535 40.65 -20.15 14.44
CA LYS A 535 40.05 -19.82 15.73
C LYS A 535 41.08 -19.81 16.87
N LYS A 536 41.96 -20.83 16.93
CA LYS A 536 43.03 -20.95 17.94
C LYS A 536 44.10 -19.86 17.84
N SER A 537 44.22 -19.16 16.70
CA SER A 537 45.14 -18.03 16.55
C SER A 537 44.72 -16.77 17.33
N GLY A 538 43.44 -16.67 17.74
CA GLY A 538 42.91 -15.49 18.44
C GLY A 538 42.80 -14.21 17.59
N SER A 539 43.09 -14.28 16.29
CA SER A 539 43.17 -13.12 15.38
C SER A 539 41.85 -12.45 15.03
N GLY A 540 40.70 -13.05 15.36
CA GLY A 540 39.38 -12.58 14.91
C GLY A 540 39.11 -12.73 13.40
N SER A 541 40.03 -13.33 12.64
CA SER A 541 39.91 -13.47 11.18
C SER A 541 38.69 -14.29 10.76
N LEU A 542 37.99 -13.81 9.73
CA LEU A 542 36.86 -14.47 9.06
C LEU A 542 37.26 -15.69 8.18
N GLY A 543 38.53 -16.11 8.22
CA GLY A 543 39.00 -17.33 7.56
C GLY A 543 39.21 -17.16 6.05
N VAL A 544 38.97 -18.24 5.31
CA VAL A 544 39.14 -18.27 3.84
C VAL A 544 37.76 -18.18 3.19
N SER A 545 37.62 -17.43 2.11
CA SER A 545 36.38 -17.34 1.35
C SER A 545 36.37 -18.17 0.08
N LEU A 546 35.18 -18.60 -0.32
CA LEU A 546 34.89 -19.03 -1.67
C LEU A 546 34.37 -17.80 -2.43
N ASP A 547 35.15 -17.33 -3.40
CA ASP A 547 34.86 -16.12 -4.18
C ASP A 547 34.00 -16.40 -5.43
N GLU A 548 33.36 -17.57 -5.49
CA GLU A 548 32.38 -17.95 -6.50
C GLU A 548 30.95 -17.65 -6.04
N LEU A 549 30.20 -16.92 -6.86
CA LEU A 549 28.82 -16.55 -6.55
C LEU A 549 27.83 -17.71 -6.74
N TYR A 550 28.17 -18.68 -7.60
CA TYR A 550 27.34 -19.84 -7.97
C TYR A 550 28.12 -21.17 -8.06
N PRO A 551 28.76 -21.64 -6.97
CA PRO A 551 29.56 -22.87 -6.98
C PRO A 551 28.71 -24.13 -7.20
N THR A 552 29.22 -25.12 -7.91
CA THR A 552 28.56 -26.44 -8.03
C THR A 552 28.70 -27.24 -6.74
N MET A 553 27.96 -28.36 -6.63
CA MET A 553 28.15 -29.26 -5.49
C MET A 553 29.59 -29.80 -5.38
N GLU A 554 30.30 -30.01 -6.50
CA GLU A 554 31.69 -30.46 -6.50
C GLU A 554 32.63 -29.37 -5.98
N ASP A 555 32.41 -28.10 -6.33
CA ASP A 555 33.20 -26.96 -5.87
C ASP A 555 33.02 -26.74 -4.35
N LEU A 556 31.78 -26.83 -3.86
CA LEU A 556 31.49 -26.79 -2.41
C LEU A 556 32.17 -27.93 -1.63
N MET A 557 32.20 -29.15 -2.20
CA MET A 557 32.88 -30.29 -1.58
C MET A 557 34.39 -30.10 -1.57
N ASN A 558 34.98 -29.65 -2.68
CA ASN A 558 36.40 -29.36 -2.81
C ASN A 558 36.84 -28.24 -1.86
N PHE A 559 36.04 -27.17 -1.75
CA PHE A 559 36.28 -26.08 -0.81
C PHE A 559 36.30 -26.56 0.65
N VAL A 560 35.33 -27.39 1.07
CA VAL A 560 35.36 -27.97 2.43
C VAL A 560 36.54 -28.92 2.61
N GLN A 561 36.83 -29.80 1.65
CA GLN A 561 37.90 -30.80 1.77
C GLN A 561 39.32 -30.20 1.77
N THR A 562 39.52 -29.06 1.10
CA THR A 562 40.81 -28.34 1.09
C THR A 562 41.03 -27.49 2.35
N GLN A 563 39.98 -26.95 2.96
CA GLN A 563 40.08 -26.07 4.14
C GLN A 563 39.89 -26.77 5.49
N GLN A 564 39.43 -28.04 5.52
CA GLN A 564 39.19 -28.78 6.77
C GLN A 564 40.44 -28.90 7.65
N SER A 565 40.30 -28.62 8.94
CA SER A 565 41.39 -28.77 9.93
C SER A 565 41.53 -30.20 10.44
N VAL A 566 40.50 -31.02 10.25
CA VAL A 566 40.42 -32.44 10.64
C VAL A 566 39.61 -33.18 9.57
N GLU A 567 39.98 -34.42 9.25
CA GLU A 567 39.26 -35.26 8.27
C GLU A 567 37.78 -35.46 8.67
N LEU A 568 36.87 -34.88 7.89
CA LEU A 568 35.41 -34.92 8.08
C LEU A 568 34.78 -36.14 7.40
N GLN A 569 33.76 -36.77 8.02
CA GLN A 569 33.09 -37.95 7.46
C GLN A 569 31.91 -37.56 6.55
N VAL A 570 32.05 -37.85 5.26
CA VAL A 570 31.02 -37.65 4.23
C VAL A 570 30.00 -38.79 4.25
N ASP A 571 28.70 -38.49 4.30
CA ASP A 571 27.67 -39.49 3.99
C ASP A 571 27.65 -39.76 2.47
N ASN A 572 28.47 -40.71 2.04
CA ASN A 572 28.63 -41.09 0.63
C ASN A 572 27.31 -41.47 -0.07
N LYS A 573 26.29 -41.94 0.67
CA LYS A 573 24.98 -42.29 0.09
C LYS A 573 24.14 -41.04 -0.20
N VAL A 574 24.20 -40.03 0.68
CA VAL A 574 23.55 -38.74 0.46
C VAL A 574 24.32 -37.93 -0.59
N TRP A 575 25.66 -37.90 -0.51
CA TRP A 575 26.53 -37.23 -1.45
C TRP A 575 26.31 -37.69 -2.90
N ASN A 576 26.37 -39.00 -3.16
CA ASN A 576 26.15 -39.53 -4.51
C ASN A 576 24.77 -39.17 -5.07
N ARG A 577 23.74 -39.07 -4.21
CA ARG A 577 22.40 -38.63 -4.63
C ARG A 577 22.38 -37.15 -5.01
N VAL A 578 22.86 -36.28 -4.10
CA VAL A 578 22.89 -34.83 -4.33
C VAL A 578 23.70 -34.50 -5.59
N LEU A 579 24.84 -35.17 -5.78
CA LEU A 579 25.70 -35.02 -6.95
C LEU A 579 25.03 -35.50 -8.25
N THR A 580 24.26 -36.59 -8.21
CA THR A 580 23.50 -37.07 -9.38
C THR A 580 22.37 -36.10 -9.74
N GLU A 581 21.65 -35.58 -8.75
CA GLU A 581 20.60 -34.56 -8.94
C GLU A 581 21.18 -33.28 -9.55
N ASP A 582 22.37 -32.84 -9.10
CA ASP A 582 23.06 -31.66 -9.63
C ASP A 582 23.49 -31.85 -11.09
N LYS A 583 24.11 -32.99 -11.41
CA LYS A 583 24.55 -33.31 -12.78
C LYS A 583 23.39 -33.50 -13.76
N GLU A 584 22.28 -34.06 -13.30
CA GLU A 584 21.06 -34.19 -14.10
C GLU A 584 20.39 -32.82 -14.36
N LEU A 585 20.45 -31.89 -13.41
CA LEU A 585 19.97 -30.53 -13.59
C LEU A 585 20.84 -29.76 -14.59
N LEU A 586 22.17 -29.87 -14.47
CA LEU A 586 23.13 -29.32 -15.45
C LEU A 586 22.95 -29.92 -16.85
N ARG A 587 22.65 -31.22 -16.97
CA ARG A 587 22.37 -31.89 -18.25
C ARG A 587 21.11 -31.32 -18.92
N LYS A 588 20.00 -31.25 -18.17
CA LYS A 588 18.74 -30.68 -18.67
C LYS A 588 18.88 -29.23 -19.12
N HIS A 589 19.70 -28.44 -18.43
CA HIS A 589 19.96 -27.06 -18.83
C HIS A 589 20.70 -26.96 -20.17
N ARG A 590 21.75 -27.77 -20.40
CA ARG A 590 22.45 -27.82 -21.70
C ARG A 590 21.51 -28.25 -22.82
N GLU A 591 20.68 -29.26 -22.59
CA GLU A 591 19.69 -29.76 -23.56
C GLU A 591 18.54 -28.77 -23.84
N ALA A 592 18.29 -27.79 -22.96
CA ALA A 592 17.37 -26.69 -23.19
C ALA A 592 18.03 -25.56 -23.99
N GLN A 593 19.27 -25.19 -23.63
CA GLN A 593 20.08 -24.21 -24.37
C GLN A 593 20.29 -24.64 -25.84
N GLU A 594 20.51 -25.93 -26.10
CA GLU A 594 20.64 -26.48 -27.47
C GLU A 594 19.33 -26.43 -28.28
N LYS A 595 18.18 -26.22 -27.64
CA LYS A 595 16.85 -26.18 -28.29
C LYS A 595 16.25 -24.79 -28.44
N ASN A 596 16.87 -23.77 -27.85
CA ASN A 596 16.32 -22.41 -27.80
C ASN A 596 14.92 -22.37 -27.14
N GLU A 597 14.65 -23.30 -26.20
CA GLU A 597 13.44 -23.32 -25.36
C GLU A 597 13.69 -22.48 -24.11
N ASP A 598 12.83 -21.48 -23.88
CA ASP A 598 12.92 -20.59 -22.72
C ASP A 598 12.40 -21.31 -21.47
N ILE A 599 13.25 -21.50 -20.46
CA ILE A 599 12.93 -22.27 -19.24
C ILE A 599 13.50 -21.54 -18.02
N ASP A 600 12.60 -20.97 -17.20
CA ASP A 600 12.89 -20.38 -15.89
C ASP A 600 13.78 -21.29 -15.01
N HIS A 601 15.09 -20.97 -14.95
CA HIS A 601 15.94 -21.42 -13.86
C HIS A 601 17.07 -20.38 -13.57
N PRO A 602 17.57 -20.23 -12.33
CA PRO A 602 18.43 -19.08 -11.94
C PRO A 602 19.83 -18.91 -12.56
N SER A 603 20.07 -19.43 -13.76
CA SER A 603 21.23 -19.12 -14.61
C SER A 603 20.95 -18.05 -15.66
N ASP A 604 19.69 -17.67 -15.89
CA ASP A 604 19.37 -16.61 -16.86
C ASP A 604 19.58 -15.22 -16.24
N ILE A 605 19.34 -15.10 -14.93
CA ILE A 605 19.84 -14.00 -14.07
C ILE A 605 21.38 -13.87 -14.18
N LEU A 606 22.10 -14.98 -14.36
CA LEU A 606 23.55 -14.99 -14.53
C LEU A 606 23.99 -14.42 -15.88
N LYS A 607 23.24 -14.67 -16.96
CA LYS A 607 23.53 -14.07 -18.29
C LYS A 607 23.31 -12.56 -18.30
N GLU A 608 22.24 -12.08 -17.66
CA GLU A 608 22.00 -10.64 -17.51
C GLU A 608 23.09 -9.98 -16.64
N LEU A 609 23.47 -10.59 -15.51
CA LEU A 609 24.55 -10.07 -14.66
C LEU A 609 25.95 -10.22 -15.27
N GLU A 610 26.24 -11.23 -16.09
CA GLU A 610 27.50 -11.30 -16.83
C GLU A 610 27.57 -10.23 -17.94
N ALA A 611 26.45 -9.91 -18.60
CA ALA A 611 26.36 -8.78 -19.52
C ALA A 611 26.56 -7.44 -18.77
N GLU A 612 25.97 -7.29 -17.57
CA GLU A 612 26.15 -6.11 -16.72
C GLU A 612 27.61 -5.98 -16.22
N ILE A 613 28.26 -7.09 -15.83
CA ILE A 613 29.67 -7.12 -15.41
C ILE A 613 30.63 -6.88 -16.58
N GLN A 614 30.32 -7.36 -17.80
CA GLN A 614 31.08 -7.02 -19.00
C GLN A 614 30.92 -5.53 -19.37
N SER A 615 29.73 -4.95 -19.19
CA SER A 615 29.52 -3.50 -19.40
C SER A 615 30.34 -2.61 -18.45
N LEU A 616 30.83 -3.17 -17.34
CA LEU A 616 31.63 -2.49 -16.32
C LEU A 616 33.15 -2.61 -16.53
N HIS A 617 33.64 -3.34 -17.55
CA HIS A 617 35.07 -3.47 -17.85
C HIS A 617 35.41 -3.22 -19.32
N GLN A 618 36.13 -2.10 -19.54
CA GLN A 618 36.90 -1.67 -20.72
C GLN A 618 36.23 -0.69 -21.71
N PRO A 619 37.04 0.15 -22.40
CA PRO A 619 36.63 1.50 -22.78
C PRO A 619 36.13 1.63 -24.22
N LYS A 620 35.62 2.82 -24.53
CA LYS A 620 35.42 3.30 -25.91
C LYS A 620 36.71 3.18 -26.72
N ASP A 621 36.63 2.66 -27.94
CA ASP A 621 37.01 3.41 -29.16
C ASP A 621 36.67 2.66 -30.47
N GLU A 622 35.96 3.39 -31.34
CA GLU A 622 36.12 3.51 -32.80
C GLU A 622 36.01 2.37 -33.87
N PHE A 623 35.38 2.78 -34.99
CA PHE A 623 35.51 2.37 -36.41
C PHE A 623 35.06 0.99 -36.96
N SER A 624 33.84 1.01 -37.52
CA SER A 624 33.42 0.54 -38.86
C SER A 624 34.11 -0.64 -39.59
N LEU A 625 33.30 -1.54 -40.17
CA LEU A 625 33.03 -1.58 -41.63
C LEU A 625 31.99 -2.66 -42.03
N TYR A 626 31.46 -2.52 -43.25
CA TYR A 626 30.30 -3.22 -43.83
C TYR A 626 30.54 -4.68 -44.28
N THR A 627 29.53 -5.56 -44.08
CA THR A 627 29.00 -6.67 -44.96
C THR A 627 29.95 -7.63 -45.71
N PRO A 628 29.66 -8.95 -45.83
CA PRO A 628 28.57 -9.43 -46.74
C PRO A 628 27.81 -10.73 -46.35
N GLN A 629 26.79 -11.06 -47.17
CA GLN A 629 25.95 -12.27 -47.15
C GLN A 629 26.50 -13.43 -48.02
N GLU A 630 25.74 -14.54 -48.05
CA GLU A 630 25.74 -15.71 -48.97
C GLU A 630 26.73 -16.85 -48.66
N GLY A 631 26.44 -18.13 -48.92
CA GLY A 631 25.26 -18.82 -49.51
C GLY A 631 25.22 -20.29 -49.00
N HIS A 632 24.74 -21.35 -49.64
CA HIS A 632 23.99 -21.65 -50.89
C HIS A 632 23.78 -23.20 -50.95
N TYR A 633 22.79 -23.75 -51.69
CA TYR A 633 22.82 -25.08 -52.37
C TYR A 633 21.45 -25.36 -53.06
N GLN A 634 21.25 -25.94 -54.27
CA GLN A 634 21.89 -25.86 -55.60
C GLN A 634 20.89 -26.34 -56.70
N VAL A 635 20.79 -25.62 -57.84
CA VAL A 635 21.08 -26.03 -59.27
C VAL A 635 20.45 -27.35 -59.82
N PRO A 636 19.83 -27.43 -61.04
CA PRO A 636 20.37 -26.99 -62.37
C PRO A 636 19.32 -26.29 -63.31
N GLU A 637 19.56 -25.87 -64.58
CA GLU A 637 20.60 -26.14 -65.60
C GLU A 637 20.66 -25.05 -66.73
N LYS A 638 21.87 -24.60 -67.19
CA LYS A 638 22.19 -23.94 -68.51
C LYS A 638 21.46 -22.59 -68.83
N ILE A 639 21.66 -21.77 -69.88
CA ILE A 639 22.71 -21.31 -70.87
C ILE A 639 22.21 -19.90 -71.36
N GLY A 640 22.96 -18.87 -71.80
CA GLY A 640 24.39 -18.59 -71.98
C GLY A 640 24.64 -17.26 -72.78
N LEU A 641 25.51 -16.38 -72.23
CA LEU A 641 26.38 -15.33 -72.81
C LEU A 641 25.95 -14.21 -73.83
N HIS A 642 26.45 -12.99 -73.52
CA HIS A 642 26.75 -11.79 -74.34
C HIS A 642 25.60 -10.96 -74.96
N GLY A 643 25.65 -9.61 -75.01
CA GLY A 643 26.61 -8.64 -74.45
C GLY A 643 26.56 -7.23 -75.09
N GLN A 644 27.05 -6.22 -74.36
CA GLN A 644 27.35 -4.80 -74.73
C GLN A 644 26.26 -3.70 -74.66
N ASP A 645 26.45 -2.81 -73.67
CA ASP A 645 26.67 -1.34 -73.73
C ASP A 645 25.78 -0.42 -74.60
N VAL A 646 25.29 0.70 -74.03
CA VAL A 646 25.95 2.04 -74.00
C VAL A 646 25.16 3.01 -73.08
N GLU A 647 25.86 3.97 -72.47
CA GLU A 647 25.38 5.01 -71.53
C GLU A 647 24.51 6.12 -72.18
N PHE A 648 23.77 6.92 -71.37
CA PHE A 648 24.13 8.33 -71.06
C PHE A 648 23.11 9.03 -70.14
N CYS A 649 23.60 9.91 -69.25
CA CYS A 649 22.84 10.53 -68.15
C CYS A 649 22.23 11.91 -68.51
N ARG A 650 21.09 12.27 -67.87
CA ARG A 650 20.97 13.48 -67.01
C ARG A 650 19.62 13.62 -66.27
N HIS A 651 19.68 14.12 -65.02
CA HIS A 651 18.60 14.80 -64.27
C HIS A 651 18.12 16.08 -65.00
N SER A 652 16.93 16.63 -64.79
CA SER A 652 16.30 16.97 -63.49
C SER A 652 14.77 17.11 -63.54
N ASP A 653 14.16 17.27 -62.36
CA ASP A 653 12.72 17.29 -62.06
C ASP A 653 11.94 18.50 -62.61
N GLU A 654 10.60 18.37 -62.74
CA GLU A 654 9.61 19.27 -62.11
C GLU A 654 8.13 18.83 -62.29
N THR A 655 7.36 19.04 -61.21
CA THR A 655 5.91 19.38 -61.09
C THR A 655 4.71 18.53 -61.56
N GLU A 656 3.79 18.43 -60.59
CA GLU A 656 2.34 18.14 -60.52
C GLU A 656 1.40 18.44 -61.72
N VAL A 657 0.23 17.75 -61.76
CA VAL A 657 -1.16 18.30 -61.68
C VAL A 657 -2.20 17.28 -62.22
N GLU A 658 -3.42 17.32 -61.67
CA GLU A 658 -4.53 16.37 -61.83
C GLU A 658 -5.34 16.40 -63.16
N SER A 659 -6.02 15.26 -63.40
CA SER A 659 -7.39 15.11 -63.96
C SER A 659 -7.69 15.32 -65.45
N VAL A 660 -8.51 14.41 -66.01
CA VAL A 660 -9.79 14.60 -66.74
C VAL A 660 -10.08 13.36 -67.62
N VAL A 661 -11.37 13.15 -67.93
CA VAL A 661 -12.01 11.92 -68.41
C VAL A 661 -12.30 11.95 -69.93
N GLU A 662 -12.30 10.76 -70.57
CA GLU A 662 -12.90 10.39 -71.88
C GLU A 662 -12.54 11.15 -73.18
N GLU A 663 -12.10 10.40 -74.22
CA GLU A 663 -12.95 10.07 -75.39
C GLU A 663 -12.32 8.99 -76.30
N LEU A 664 -13.16 8.23 -77.03
CA LEU A 664 -12.76 7.14 -77.94
C LEU A 664 -12.83 7.56 -79.43
N PRO A 665 -11.87 7.15 -80.28
CA PRO A 665 -12.03 7.18 -81.73
C PRO A 665 -12.53 5.83 -82.31
N LYS A 666 -13.40 5.93 -83.32
CA LYS A 666 -13.92 4.78 -84.11
C LYS A 666 -12.84 4.13 -84.98
N VAL A 667 -13.00 2.83 -85.25
CA VAL A 667 -12.40 2.15 -86.41
C VAL A 667 -13.51 1.39 -87.16
N GLU A 668 -13.59 1.57 -88.48
CA GLU A 668 -14.59 0.89 -89.33
C GLU A 668 -14.14 -0.51 -89.76
N LEU A 669 -15.10 -1.42 -89.90
CA LEU A 669 -14.91 -2.81 -90.34
C LEU A 669 -14.98 -2.92 -91.87
N THR A 670 -14.02 -3.63 -92.46
CA THR A 670 -13.97 -3.87 -93.92
C THR A 670 -14.06 -5.37 -94.27
N HIS A 671 -15.15 -6.06 -93.86
CA HIS A 671 -15.74 -7.18 -94.61
C HIS A 671 -17.12 -7.55 -94.04
N SER A 672 -18.00 -8.11 -94.89
CA SER A 672 -19.38 -8.48 -94.52
C SER A 672 -19.57 -9.99 -94.52
N GLU A 673 -20.01 -10.54 -93.39
CA GLU A 673 -20.48 -11.92 -93.24
C GLU A 673 -21.98 -11.94 -92.89
N LYS A 674 -22.71 -12.96 -93.34
CA LYS A 674 -24.18 -13.03 -93.24
C LYS A 674 -24.66 -14.12 -92.30
N SER A 675 -25.83 -13.85 -91.69
CA SER A 675 -26.47 -14.64 -90.61
C SER A 675 -26.98 -16.06 -91.00
N SER A 676 -26.51 -16.68 -92.08
CA SER A 676 -27.02 -17.97 -92.58
C SER A 676 -26.39 -19.21 -91.93
N ASP A 677 -25.21 -19.09 -91.31
CA ASP A 677 -24.27 -20.21 -91.29
C ASP A 677 -24.28 -21.08 -90.01
N PHE A 678 -25.04 -20.71 -88.97
CA PHE A 678 -25.12 -21.52 -87.74
C PHE A 678 -26.56 -21.81 -87.28
N LYS A 679 -27.09 -22.94 -87.76
CA LYS A 679 -28.23 -23.64 -87.13
C LYS A 679 -27.72 -24.61 -86.05
N GLY A 680 -28.37 -24.59 -84.89
CA GLY A 680 -27.84 -25.19 -83.67
C GLY A 680 -27.96 -26.72 -83.54
N ARG A 681 -27.39 -27.23 -82.44
CA ARG A 681 -27.71 -28.56 -81.91
C ARG A 681 -27.65 -28.55 -80.39
N ILE A 682 -28.79 -28.82 -79.74
CA ILE A 682 -28.88 -28.93 -78.29
C ILE A 682 -28.07 -30.17 -77.85
N ARG A 683 -27.01 -29.95 -77.08
CA ARG A 683 -26.35 -30.99 -76.28
C ARG A 683 -26.68 -30.73 -74.82
N ILE A 684 -27.39 -31.66 -74.20
CA ILE A 684 -27.57 -31.70 -72.74
C ILE A 684 -26.22 -32.12 -72.18
N TRP A 685 -25.50 -31.21 -71.52
CA TRP A 685 -24.17 -31.49 -70.97
C TRP A 685 -24.29 -32.11 -69.57
N PRO A 686 -23.83 -33.36 -69.36
CA PRO A 686 -23.81 -33.96 -68.01
C PRO A 686 -23.03 -33.12 -67.00
N GLY A 687 -22.02 -32.37 -67.48
CA GLY A 687 -21.23 -31.45 -66.67
C GLY A 687 -22.03 -30.33 -65.99
N VAL A 688 -23.18 -29.89 -66.53
CA VAL A 688 -24.00 -28.84 -65.89
C VAL A 688 -24.77 -29.42 -64.71
N LEU A 689 -25.34 -30.62 -64.84
CA LEU A 689 -25.99 -31.32 -63.72
C LEU A 689 -24.97 -31.74 -62.66
N LEU A 690 -23.78 -32.17 -63.08
CA LEU A 690 -22.65 -32.45 -62.19
C LEU A 690 -22.22 -31.18 -61.41
N LEU A 691 -22.10 -30.03 -62.09
CA LEU A 691 -21.76 -28.75 -61.47
C LEU A 691 -22.82 -28.32 -60.45
N ILE A 692 -24.11 -28.43 -60.79
CA ILE A 692 -25.22 -28.13 -59.87
C ILE A 692 -25.17 -29.07 -58.64
N ALA A 693 -24.88 -30.36 -58.84
CA ALA A 693 -24.70 -31.31 -57.74
C ALA A 693 -23.50 -30.94 -56.84
N PHE A 694 -22.35 -30.56 -57.43
CA PHE A 694 -21.19 -30.09 -56.68
C PHE A 694 -21.49 -28.80 -55.89
N VAL A 695 -22.18 -27.83 -56.48
CA VAL A 695 -22.57 -26.59 -55.80
C VAL A 695 -23.57 -26.86 -54.67
N ALA A 696 -24.53 -27.77 -54.86
CA ALA A 696 -25.46 -28.18 -53.81
C ALA A 696 -24.75 -28.90 -52.66
N VAL A 697 -23.84 -29.84 -52.96
CA VAL A 697 -23.01 -30.53 -51.95
C VAL A 697 -22.10 -29.53 -51.23
N ALA A 698 -21.46 -28.60 -51.93
CA ALA A 698 -20.66 -27.54 -51.33
C ALA A 698 -21.50 -26.65 -50.40
N GLY A 699 -22.71 -26.26 -50.81
CA GLY A 699 -23.65 -25.51 -49.97
C GLY A 699 -24.04 -26.24 -48.68
N VAL A 700 -24.35 -27.54 -48.78
CA VAL A 700 -24.64 -28.39 -47.62
C VAL A 700 -23.43 -28.57 -46.71
N LEU A 701 -22.23 -28.76 -47.27
CA LEU A 701 -20.99 -28.87 -46.50
C LEU A 701 -20.62 -27.55 -45.82
N MET A 702 -20.75 -26.40 -46.49
CA MET A 702 -20.53 -25.08 -45.87
C MET A 702 -21.52 -24.83 -44.73
N ALA A 703 -22.80 -25.18 -44.90
CA ALA A 703 -23.79 -25.08 -43.83
C ALA A 703 -23.47 -26.03 -42.66
N TYR A 704 -23.08 -27.28 -42.95
CA TYR A 704 -22.71 -28.28 -41.95
C TYR A 704 -21.48 -27.86 -41.15
N PHE A 705 -20.38 -27.51 -41.81
CA PHE A 705 -19.16 -27.06 -41.15
C PHE A 705 -19.33 -25.69 -40.48
N GLY A 706 -20.19 -24.81 -40.99
CA GLY A 706 -20.57 -23.57 -40.31
C GLY A 706 -21.34 -23.80 -39.01
N ILE A 707 -22.32 -24.72 -39.01
CA ILE A 707 -23.04 -25.14 -37.79
C ILE A 707 -22.11 -25.85 -36.81
N GLN A 708 -21.21 -26.71 -37.30
CA GLN A 708 -20.20 -27.38 -36.48
C GLN A 708 -19.25 -26.36 -35.84
N GLY A 709 -18.63 -25.47 -36.64
CA GLY A 709 -17.72 -24.43 -36.15
C GLY A 709 -18.39 -23.47 -35.15
N ARG A 710 -19.69 -23.19 -35.34
CA ARG A 710 -20.49 -22.44 -34.36
C ARG A 710 -20.65 -23.21 -33.04
N ARG A 711 -21.00 -24.49 -33.07
CA ARG A 711 -21.11 -25.33 -31.86
C ARG A 711 -19.75 -25.47 -31.15
N ASP A 712 -18.67 -25.64 -31.89
CA ASP A 712 -17.31 -25.71 -31.35
C ASP A 712 -16.86 -24.37 -30.76
N MET A 713 -17.32 -23.23 -31.31
CA MET A 713 -17.14 -21.90 -30.72
C MET A 713 -17.95 -21.73 -29.42
N GLU A 714 -19.23 -22.13 -29.42
CA GLU A 714 -20.11 -22.05 -28.24
C GLU A 714 -19.59 -22.94 -27.09
N ASP A 715 -19.11 -24.16 -27.37
CA ASP A 715 -18.48 -25.06 -26.39
C ASP A 715 -17.13 -24.51 -25.86
N ARG A 716 -16.27 -23.94 -26.73
CA ARG A 716 -15.04 -23.25 -26.28
C ARG A 716 -15.35 -22.05 -25.39
N ARG A 717 -16.32 -21.22 -25.76
CA ARG A 717 -16.78 -20.07 -24.98
C ARG A 717 -17.28 -20.51 -23.61
N PHE A 718 -18.13 -21.54 -23.56
CA PHE A 718 -18.62 -22.12 -22.31
C PHE A 718 -17.50 -22.69 -21.44
N LYS A 719 -16.52 -23.41 -22.02
CA LYS A 719 -15.35 -23.93 -21.29
C LYS A 719 -14.49 -22.82 -20.69
N VAL A 720 -14.29 -21.71 -21.40
CA VAL A 720 -13.57 -20.54 -20.88
C VAL A 720 -14.34 -19.88 -19.72
N GLN A 721 -15.66 -19.69 -19.87
CA GLN A 721 -16.50 -19.15 -18.79
C GLN A 721 -16.51 -20.07 -17.56
N MET A 722 -16.61 -21.39 -17.75
CA MET A 722 -16.50 -22.37 -16.67
C MET A 722 -15.11 -22.39 -16.00
N ARG A 723 -14.03 -22.06 -16.72
CA ARG A 723 -12.70 -21.86 -16.13
C ARG A 723 -12.65 -20.58 -15.29
N ARG A 724 -13.15 -19.46 -15.81
CA ARG A 724 -13.25 -18.18 -15.08
C ARG A 724 -14.10 -18.31 -13.82
N TYR A 725 -15.23 -19.00 -13.88
CA TYR A 725 -16.04 -19.35 -12.71
C TYR A 725 -15.21 -20.06 -11.63
N ARG A 726 -14.48 -21.13 -11.99
CA ARG A 726 -13.65 -21.92 -11.05
C ARG A 726 -12.49 -21.15 -10.40
N ILE A 727 -12.04 -20.05 -11.00
CA ILE A 727 -10.97 -19.21 -10.44
C ILE A 727 -11.51 -18.35 -9.30
N HIS A 728 -12.69 -17.74 -9.48
CA HIS A 728 -13.27 -16.81 -8.51
C HIS A 728 -14.23 -17.47 -7.50
N SER A 729 -14.58 -18.75 -7.70
CA SER A 729 -15.49 -19.51 -6.83
C SER A 729 -14.88 -19.83 -5.47
N ILE A 730 -15.64 -19.58 -4.39
CA ILE A 730 -15.14 -19.75 -3.03
C ILE A 730 -15.00 -21.25 -2.67
N ASN A 731 -13.79 -21.67 -2.31
CA ASN A 731 -13.38 -23.04 -2.00
C ASN A 731 -13.91 -23.52 -0.61
N GLY A 732 -15.22 -23.68 -0.47
CA GLY A 732 -15.81 -24.19 0.78
C GLY A 732 -17.31 -24.47 0.80
N GLY A 733 -17.91 -24.88 -0.33
CA GLY A 733 -19.33 -25.27 -0.32
C GLY A 733 -19.88 -25.89 -1.60
N ILE A 734 -19.31 -25.57 -2.77
CA ILE A 734 -19.84 -26.02 -4.07
C ILE A 734 -18.98 -27.18 -4.61
N THR A 735 -19.18 -28.39 -4.08
CA THR A 735 -18.70 -29.60 -4.76
C THR A 735 -19.75 -30.04 -5.79
N THR A 736 -19.35 -30.18 -7.06
CA THR A 736 -20.23 -30.64 -8.16
C THR A 736 -20.56 -32.15 -8.09
N SER A 737 -20.43 -32.76 -6.91
CA SER A 737 -20.39 -34.22 -6.71
C SER A 737 -20.61 -34.59 -5.24
N GLY A 738 -21.83 -34.47 -4.73
CA GLY A 738 -22.18 -34.95 -3.39
C GLY A 738 -23.68 -34.86 -3.08
N SER A 739 -24.30 -35.98 -2.69
CA SER A 739 -25.74 -36.06 -2.36
C SER A 739 -26.06 -35.64 -0.92
N GLY A 740 -25.68 -34.41 -0.55
CA GLY A 740 -26.04 -33.76 0.72
C GLY A 740 -27.18 -32.76 0.53
N SER A 741 -27.96 -32.49 1.59
CA SER A 741 -29.16 -31.62 1.54
C SER A 741 -28.88 -30.11 1.42
N GLY A 742 -27.64 -29.70 1.14
CA GLY A 742 -27.31 -28.41 0.53
C GLY A 742 -27.14 -28.63 -0.98
N ALA A 743 -28.25 -28.68 -1.71
CA ALA A 743 -28.28 -29.31 -3.03
C ALA A 743 -27.52 -28.53 -4.12
N ASN A 744 -26.76 -29.27 -4.92
CA ASN A 744 -26.19 -28.94 -6.25
C ASN A 744 -26.74 -27.65 -6.90
N VAL A 745 -26.14 -26.50 -6.57
CA VAL A 745 -26.37 -25.26 -7.33
C VAL A 745 -25.67 -25.42 -8.67
N LYS A 746 -26.45 -25.68 -9.73
CA LYS A 746 -25.91 -25.62 -11.09
C LYS A 746 -25.37 -24.20 -11.35
N PRO A 747 -24.25 -24.04 -12.06
CA PRO A 747 -23.79 -22.72 -12.47
C PRO A 747 -24.91 -22.00 -13.22
N LEU A 748 -25.18 -20.75 -12.82
CA LEU A 748 -26.12 -19.89 -13.50
C LEU A 748 -25.45 -19.44 -14.81
N VAL A 749 -26.10 -19.68 -15.94
CA VAL A 749 -25.69 -19.11 -17.22
C VAL A 749 -26.70 -18.01 -17.52
N ASP A 750 -26.22 -16.77 -17.67
CA ASP A 750 -27.08 -15.64 -18.03
C ASP A 750 -27.35 -15.60 -19.55
N ASP A 751 -28.27 -14.74 -19.99
CA ASP A 751 -28.70 -14.65 -21.40
C ASP A 751 -27.54 -14.29 -22.35
N ASP A 752 -26.51 -13.59 -21.87
CA ASP A 752 -25.28 -13.30 -22.62
C ASP A 752 -24.33 -14.51 -22.74
N GLY A 753 -24.58 -15.61 -22.02
CA GLY A 753 -23.76 -16.81 -21.96
C GLY A 753 -22.61 -16.78 -20.94
N VAL A 754 -22.54 -15.76 -20.07
CA VAL A 754 -21.58 -15.67 -18.96
C VAL A 754 -22.06 -16.50 -17.77
N VAL A 755 -21.12 -17.12 -17.05
CA VAL A 755 -21.40 -18.02 -15.93
C VAL A 755 -21.25 -17.28 -14.60
N ASN A 756 -22.23 -17.40 -13.69
CA ASN A 756 -22.24 -16.89 -12.31
C ASN A 756 -21.99 -15.36 -12.16
N ASN A 757 -22.23 -14.58 -13.20
CA ASN A 757 -22.07 -13.13 -13.20
C ASN A 757 -23.24 -12.48 -13.96
N PRO A 758 -24.44 -12.48 -13.36
CA PRO A 758 -25.64 -11.98 -14.02
C PRO A 758 -25.58 -10.47 -14.23
N GLN A 759 -26.15 -10.00 -15.33
CA GLN A 759 -26.34 -8.58 -15.64
C GLN A 759 -27.42 -7.95 -14.76
N VAL A 760 -28.44 -8.73 -14.36
CA VAL A 760 -29.51 -8.30 -13.46
C VAL A 760 -29.92 -9.46 -12.53
N TYR A 761 -30.04 -9.19 -11.23
CA TYR A 761 -30.69 -10.12 -10.31
C TYR A 761 -32.20 -10.06 -10.48
N ALA A 762 -32.79 -11.15 -10.98
CA ALA A 762 -34.23 -11.23 -11.25
C ALA A 762 -35.08 -11.03 -10.00
N ASP A 763 -36.08 -10.15 -10.10
CA ASP A 763 -37.08 -9.91 -9.05
C ASP A 763 -37.80 -11.23 -8.72
N GLN A 764 -37.75 -11.59 -7.44
CA GLN A 764 -38.33 -12.83 -6.93
C GLN A 764 -39.85 -12.72 -6.70
N GLY A 765 -40.44 -11.53 -6.87
CA GLY A 765 -41.86 -11.28 -6.65
C GLY A 765 -42.25 -11.35 -5.17
N CYS A 766 -41.32 -11.01 -4.27
CA CYS A 766 -41.51 -11.08 -2.83
C CYS A 766 -42.10 -9.77 -2.26
N ALA A 767 -43.12 -9.87 -1.42
CA ALA A 767 -43.58 -8.78 -0.57
C ALA A 767 -42.60 -8.54 0.59
N LEU A 768 -42.35 -7.27 0.93
CA LEU A 768 -41.67 -6.89 2.18
C LEU A 768 -42.54 -7.33 3.38
N PRO A 769 -42.11 -8.31 4.20
CA PRO A 769 -42.88 -8.76 5.36
C PRO A 769 -42.92 -7.68 6.45
N ASN A 770 -43.93 -7.71 7.32
CA ASN A 770 -43.82 -7.01 8.59
C ASN A 770 -42.99 -7.87 9.56
N TYR A 771 -41.79 -7.41 9.93
CA TYR A 771 -40.94 -8.10 10.89
C TYR A 771 -41.32 -7.69 12.31
N VAL A 772 -41.46 -8.68 13.21
CA VAL A 772 -41.83 -8.46 14.62
C VAL A 772 -40.97 -9.32 15.55
N SER A 773 -40.71 -8.80 16.75
CA SER A 773 -39.85 -9.35 17.79
C SER A 773 -40.67 -9.51 19.07
N LYS A 774 -40.97 -10.76 19.44
CA LYS A 774 -41.84 -11.10 20.58
C LYS A 774 -41.61 -12.53 21.06
N ASN A 775 -41.94 -12.85 22.31
CA ASN A 775 -41.69 -14.16 22.92
C ASN A 775 -40.25 -14.66 22.70
N ASN A 776 -39.26 -13.75 22.78
CA ASN A 776 -37.83 -13.99 22.49
C ASN A 776 -37.51 -14.44 21.05
N LYS A 777 -38.42 -14.22 20.09
CA LYS A 777 -38.31 -14.67 18.70
C LYS A 777 -38.58 -13.58 17.68
N ILE A 778 -37.84 -13.64 16.57
CA ILE A 778 -38.13 -12.85 15.37
C ILE A 778 -39.12 -13.62 14.49
N TYR A 779 -40.13 -12.92 13.96
CA TYR A 779 -41.09 -13.44 13.00
C TYR A 779 -41.16 -12.55 11.77
N ALA A 780 -41.25 -13.17 10.59
CA ALA A 780 -41.73 -12.51 9.39
C ALA A 780 -43.24 -12.72 9.28
N VAL A 781 -44.01 -11.64 9.24
CA VAL A 781 -45.47 -11.65 9.13
C VAL A 781 -45.88 -11.24 7.72
N ALA A 782 -46.53 -12.16 7.01
CA ALA A 782 -47.11 -11.90 5.70
C ALA A 782 -48.36 -11.03 5.82
N LYS A 783 -48.73 -10.34 4.72
CA LYS A 783 -49.93 -9.49 4.63
C LYS A 783 -51.24 -10.22 4.96
N ASN A 784 -51.29 -11.55 4.80
CA ASN A 784 -52.44 -12.40 5.16
C ASN A 784 -52.44 -12.87 6.63
N GLY A 785 -51.51 -12.40 7.46
CA GLY A 785 -51.37 -12.78 8.87
C GLY A 785 -50.53 -14.04 9.13
N THR A 786 -49.99 -14.71 8.11
CA THR A 786 -49.10 -15.88 8.30
C THR A 786 -47.81 -15.43 8.99
N GLN A 787 -47.49 -16.04 10.15
CA GLN A 787 -46.28 -15.73 10.92
C GLN A 787 -45.27 -16.86 10.76
N VAL A 788 -44.05 -16.53 10.31
CA VAL A 788 -42.94 -17.48 10.17
C VAL A 788 -41.85 -17.10 11.17
N PRO A 789 -41.58 -17.91 12.22
CA PRO A 789 -40.47 -17.65 13.14
C PRO A 789 -39.12 -17.89 12.46
N LEU A 790 -38.09 -17.15 12.86
CA LEU A 790 -36.77 -17.12 12.22
C LEU A 790 -35.64 -17.07 13.25
N GLY A 791 -34.66 -17.96 13.10
CA GLY A 791 -33.36 -17.89 13.78
C GLY A 791 -32.27 -17.36 12.85
N ILE A 792 -31.32 -16.60 13.38
CA ILE A 792 -30.27 -15.90 12.63
C ILE A 792 -28.92 -16.61 12.80
N LYS A 793 -28.43 -17.21 11.71
CA LYS A 793 -27.02 -17.56 11.54
C LYS A 793 -26.39 -16.51 10.62
N GLY A 794 -25.85 -15.45 11.23
CA GLY A 794 -25.32 -14.30 10.51
C GLY A 794 -23.80 -14.24 10.44
N LEU A 795 -23.29 -13.44 9.49
CA LEU A 795 -21.93 -12.91 9.49
C LEU A 795 -21.96 -11.39 9.35
N ASN A 796 -20.95 -10.72 9.89
CA ASN A 796 -20.63 -9.35 9.50
C ASN A 796 -19.82 -9.36 8.19
N TRP A 797 -20.10 -8.42 7.29
CA TRP A 797 -19.33 -8.18 6.07
C TRP A 797 -19.04 -6.68 5.96
N PHE A 798 -17.82 -6.28 6.34
CA PHE A 798 -17.43 -4.88 6.49
C PHE A 798 -16.71 -4.32 5.24
N GLY A 799 -16.57 -3.00 5.20
CA GLY A 799 -15.83 -2.23 4.20
C GLY A 799 -16.54 -0.93 3.79
N MET A 800 -17.88 -0.87 3.86
CA MET A 800 -18.65 0.33 3.46
C MET A 800 -18.57 1.47 4.49
N GLU A 801 -18.36 1.13 5.75
CA GLU A 801 -18.10 2.04 6.86
C GLU A 801 -16.71 2.70 6.82
N THR A 802 -15.80 2.14 6.02
CA THR A 802 -14.44 2.68 5.81
C THR A 802 -14.43 3.80 4.75
N GLY A 803 -13.28 4.47 4.61
CA GLY A 803 -13.04 5.42 3.51
C GLY A 803 -13.12 4.84 2.09
N MET A 804 -13.16 3.51 1.93
CA MET A 804 -13.32 2.86 0.62
C MET A 804 -14.79 2.82 0.16
N ALA A 805 -15.75 2.93 1.09
CA ALA A 805 -17.19 2.91 0.82
C ALA A 805 -17.70 1.68 0.01
N VAL A 806 -17.01 0.54 0.12
CA VAL A 806 -17.29 -0.72 -0.62
C VAL A 806 -17.12 -1.91 0.34
N PRO A 807 -18.03 -2.92 0.37
CA PRO A 807 -17.77 -4.15 1.13
C PRO A 807 -16.58 -4.88 0.53
N PHE A 808 -15.62 -5.33 1.35
CA PHE A 808 -14.39 -5.90 0.81
C PHE A 808 -14.61 -7.24 0.09
N GLY A 809 -13.65 -7.64 -0.73
CA GLY A 809 -13.64 -8.87 -1.51
C GLY A 809 -14.09 -8.76 -2.97
N LEU A 810 -14.63 -7.62 -3.42
CA LEU A 810 -15.30 -7.51 -4.74
C LEU A 810 -14.36 -7.28 -5.94
N TRP A 811 -13.05 -7.23 -5.74
CA TRP A 811 -12.01 -6.93 -6.73
C TRP A 811 -11.50 -8.15 -7.54
N ALA A 812 -12.35 -9.16 -7.74
CA ALA A 812 -12.06 -10.42 -8.45
C ALA A 812 -11.04 -10.31 -9.59
N ASN A 813 -9.93 -11.06 -9.49
CA ASN A 813 -8.89 -11.17 -10.51
C ASN A 813 -8.28 -12.58 -10.52
N GLU A 814 -7.24 -12.82 -11.32
CA GLU A 814 -6.63 -14.15 -11.47
C GLU A 814 -5.90 -14.68 -10.22
N HIS A 815 -5.67 -13.84 -9.21
CA HIS A 815 -4.90 -14.18 -8.01
C HIS A 815 -5.70 -14.09 -6.70
N ASN A 816 -6.61 -13.11 -6.58
CA ASN A 816 -7.41 -12.87 -5.38
C ASN A 816 -8.73 -12.15 -5.69
N GLY A 817 -9.54 -11.95 -4.65
CA GLY A 817 -10.86 -11.33 -4.78
C GLY A 817 -11.90 -12.30 -5.33
N THR A 818 -13.16 -11.94 -5.17
CA THR A 818 -14.31 -12.74 -5.57
C THR A 818 -15.47 -11.82 -5.99
N THR A 819 -16.67 -12.37 -6.17
CA THR A 819 -17.85 -11.63 -6.63
C THR A 819 -18.93 -11.65 -5.56
N ALA A 820 -19.84 -10.66 -5.60
CA ALA A 820 -21.00 -10.65 -4.71
C ALA A 820 -21.89 -11.90 -4.93
N PHE A 821 -21.92 -12.43 -6.16
CA PHE A 821 -22.58 -13.68 -6.50
C PHE A 821 -21.97 -14.88 -5.76
N GLU A 822 -20.64 -15.04 -5.80
CA GLU A 822 -19.95 -16.15 -5.15
C GLU A 822 -20.02 -16.05 -3.62
N ILE A 823 -19.92 -14.84 -3.05
CA ILE A 823 -20.16 -14.58 -1.61
C ILE A 823 -21.58 -15.03 -1.23
N SER A 824 -22.62 -14.54 -1.90
CA SER A 824 -24.01 -14.92 -1.58
C SER A 824 -24.26 -16.43 -1.73
N SER A 825 -23.58 -17.07 -2.69
CA SER A 825 -23.67 -18.51 -2.95
C SER A 825 -22.94 -19.34 -1.87
N PHE A 826 -21.77 -18.89 -1.43
CA PHE A 826 -21.02 -19.47 -0.30
C PHE A 826 -21.81 -19.40 1.02
N LEU A 827 -22.40 -18.24 1.31
CA LEU A 827 -23.24 -18.03 2.49
C LEU A 827 -24.43 -18.99 2.51
N ALA A 828 -25.18 -19.06 1.40
CA ALA A 828 -26.32 -19.97 1.25
C ALA A 828 -25.93 -21.44 1.36
N ALA A 829 -24.83 -21.87 0.71
CA ALA A 829 -24.33 -23.24 0.79
C ALA A 829 -23.96 -23.65 2.23
N ASN A 830 -23.48 -22.69 3.04
CA ASN A 830 -23.12 -22.88 4.44
C ASN A 830 -24.22 -22.51 5.45
N LYS A 831 -25.46 -22.34 4.98
CA LYS A 831 -26.66 -22.01 5.78
C LYS A 831 -26.60 -20.69 6.55
N PHE A 832 -25.70 -19.77 6.18
CA PHE A 832 -25.80 -18.40 6.66
C PHE A 832 -27.02 -17.74 6.00
N ASN A 833 -27.90 -17.17 6.82
CA ASN A 833 -29.17 -16.62 6.34
C ASN A 833 -29.30 -15.11 6.58
N SER A 834 -28.35 -14.45 7.22
CA SER A 834 -28.31 -13.00 7.37
C SER A 834 -26.90 -12.45 7.20
N VAL A 835 -26.79 -11.19 6.74
CA VAL A 835 -25.56 -10.40 6.77
C VAL A 835 -25.83 -9.10 7.53
N ARG A 836 -24.99 -8.78 8.52
CA ARG A 836 -24.92 -7.43 9.10
C ARG A 836 -23.91 -6.65 8.25
N LEU A 837 -24.36 -5.55 7.67
CA LEU A 837 -23.57 -4.65 6.81
C LEU A 837 -23.30 -3.35 7.57
N PRO A 838 -22.10 -3.17 8.16
CA PRO A 838 -21.61 -1.89 8.63
C PRO A 838 -21.66 -0.82 7.54
N ILE A 839 -22.14 0.37 7.89
CA ILE A 839 -22.13 1.56 7.03
C ILE A 839 -21.67 2.80 7.78
N CYS A 840 -21.17 3.79 7.03
CA CYS A 840 -20.78 5.10 7.56
C CYS A 840 -21.91 6.12 7.34
N ILE A 841 -22.30 6.83 8.41
CA ILE A 841 -23.33 7.88 8.38
C ILE A 841 -22.94 9.01 7.42
N GLN A 842 -21.72 9.53 7.51
CA GLN A 842 -21.24 10.60 6.63
C GLN A 842 -21.21 10.16 5.16
N SER A 843 -20.68 8.96 4.87
CA SER A 843 -20.60 8.45 3.49
C SER A 843 -21.98 8.23 2.87
N LEU A 844 -22.95 7.77 3.67
CA LEU A 844 -24.34 7.61 3.27
C LEU A 844 -25.03 8.97 3.01
N VAL A 845 -24.93 9.93 3.93
CA VAL A 845 -25.59 11.24 3.82
C VAL A 845 -25.02 12.05 2.65
N ASN A 846 -23.70 12.01 2.45
CA ASN A 846 -23.03 12.65 1.34
C ASN A 846 -23.11 11.84 0.02
N ASN A 847 -23.70 10.64 0.07
CA ASN A 847 -23.79 9.67 -1.03
C ASN A 847 -22.45 9.46 -1.76
N VAL A 848 -21.37 9.29 -0.98
CA VAL A 848 -19.98 9.18 -1.45
C VAL A 848 -19.85 8.12 -2.55
N LYS A 849 -19.11 8.43 -3.61
CA LYS A 849 -18.84 7.47 -4.67
C LYS A 849 -17.97 6.33 -4.12
N PRO A 850 -18.40 5.06 -4.22
CA PRO A 850 -17.58 3.92 -3.82
C PRO A 850 -16.25 3.89 -4.57
N ASN A 851 -15.17 3.43 -3.93
CA ASN A 851 -13.89 3.28 -4.63
C ASN A 851 -13.98 2.16 -5.67
N LYS A 852 -13.99 2.53 -6.95
CA LYS A 852 -14.16 1.59 -8.07
C LYS A 852 -13.06 0.54 -8.16
N ASN A 853 -11.85 0.84 -7.70
CA ASN A 853 -10.72 -0.11 -7.74
C ASN A 853 -10.96 -1.32 -6.80
N MET A 854 -11.89 -1.20 -5.85
CA MET A 854 -12.31 -2.29 -4.96
C MET A 854 -13.41 -3.19 -5.55
N VAL A 855 -13.90 -2.91 -6.77
CA VAL A 855 -14.96 -3.68 -7.44
C VAL A 855 -14.57 -3.96 -8.88
N ASN A 856 -14.30 -5.23 -9.22
CA ASN A 856 -14.24 -5.63 -10.62
C ASN A 856 -15.67 -5.68 -11.18
N THR A 857 -16.09 -4.60 -11.83
CA THR A 857 -17.44 -4.46 -12.42
C THR A 857 -17.67 -5.40 -13.61
N ALA A 858 -16.62 -5.78 -14.34
CA ALA A 858 -16.73 -6.79 -15.40
C ALA A 858 -17.03 -8.19 -14.82
N ALA A 859 -16.53 -8.50 -13.61
CA ALA A 859 -16.85 -9.71 -12.87
C ALA A 859 -18.12 -9.60 -11.98
N ASN A 860 -18.68 -8.40 -11.87
CA ASN A 860 -19.85 -8.07 -11.05
C ASN A 860 -20.83 -7.19 -11.84
N GLN A 861 -21.33 -7.66 -12.99
CA GLN A 861 -22.07 -6.84 -13.96
C GLN A 861 -23.33 -6.16 -13.38
N ALA A 862 -24.04 -6.84 -12.48
CA ALA A 862 -25.21 -6.30 -11.78
C ALA A 862 -24.91 -5.32 -10.62
N ILE A 863 -23.64 -5.00 -10.32
CA ILE A 863 -23.26 -4.11 -9.21
C ILE A 863 -23.05 -2.68 -9.70
N ASP A 864 -23.95 -1.78 -9.27
CA ASP A 864 -23.87 -0.35 -9.58
C ASP A 864 -23.00 0.41 -8.56
N VAL A 865 -21.81 0.83 -9.00
CA VAL A 865 -20.85 1.65 -8.22
C VAL A 865 -20.98 3.16 -8.47
N SER A 866 -22.11 3.64 -9.00
CA SER A 866 -22.34 5.07 -9.27
C SER A 866 -22.44 5.93 -8.01
N SER A 867 -22.93 5.36 -6.89
CA SER A 867 -23.07 6.04 -5.61
C SER A 867 -23.17 5.05 -4.44
N TYR A 868 -22.99 5.54 -3.20
CA TYR A 868 -23.10 4.74 -1.97
C TYR A 868 -24.43 3.97 -1.90
N MET A 869 -25.53 4.66 -2.18
CA MET A 869 -26.88 4.07 -2.16
C MET A 869 -27.07 3.03 -3.28
N SER A 870 -26.56 3.31 -4.48
CA SER A 870 -26.63 2.37 -5.62
C SER A 870 -25.90 1.06 -5.33
N LEU A 871 -24.72 1.14 -4.72
CA LEU A 871 -23.94 -0.04 -4.34
C LEU A 871 -24.66 -0.83 -3.24
N LEU A 872 -25.10 -0.16 -2.18
CA LEU A 872 -25.88 -0.79 -1.10
C LEU A 872 -27.11 -1.53 -1.65
N GLN A 873 -27.88 -0.89 -2.54
CA GLN A 873 -29.03 -1.50 -3.20
C GLN A 873 -28.66 -2.73 -4.06
N SER A 874 -27.50 -2.70 -4.72
CA SER A 874 -27.02 -3.82 -5.55
C SER A 874 -26.59 -5.03 -4.71
N ILE A 875 -25.92 -4.79 -3.58
CA ILE A 875 -25.54 -5.83 -2.61
C ILE A 875 -26.79 -6.44 -1.96
N ILE A 876 -27.77 -5.62 -1.54
CA ILE A 876 -29.03 -6.10 -0.97
C ILE A 876 -29.77 -7.03 -1.95
N LYS A 877 -29.88 -6.65 -3.23
CA LYS A 877 -30.49 -7.49 -4.28
C LYS A 877 -29.74 -8.81 -4.51
N THR A 878 -28.40 -8.78 -4.47
CA THR A 878 -27.56 -9.97 -4.60
C THR A 878 -27.84 -10.98 -3.47
N LEU A 879 -27.96 -10.49 -2.23
CA LEU A 879 -28.31 -11.31 -1.08
C LEU A 879 -29.79 -11.78 -1.12
N ALA A 880 -30.69 -10.93 -1.62
CA ALA A 880 -32.11 -11.26 -1.81
C ALA A 880 -32.31 -12.44 -2.78
N PHE A 881 -31.53 -12.50 -3.86
CA PHE A 881 -31.53 -13.60 -4.83
C PHE A 881 -31.20 -14.97 -4.19
N ARG A 882 -30.44 -14.98 -3.09
CA ARG A 882 -30.15 -16.18 -2.29
C ARG A 882 -31.01 -16.31 -1.02
N ARG A 883 -32.04 -15.46 -0.85
CA ARG A 883 -32.92 -15.37 0.33
C ARG A 883 -32.16 -15.17 1.65
N ILE A 884 -31.11 -14.36 1.60
CA ILE A 884 -30.30 -13.91 2.73
C ILE A 884 -30.78 -12.50 3.13
N SER A 885 -31.06 -12.28 4.41
CA SER A 885 -31.43 -10.97 4.94
C SER A 885 -30.25 -10.03 5.08
N VAL A 886 -30.56 -8.74 5.14
CA VAL A 886 -29.61 -7.66 5.46
C VAL A 886 -30.09 -6.93 6.70
N LEU A 887 -29.22 -6.87 7.71
CA LEU A 887 -29.28 -5.91 8.81
C LEU A 887 -28.30 -4.79 8.48
N ILE A 888 -28.77 -3.54 8.41
CA ILE A 888 -27.88 -2.39 8.14
C ILE A 888 -27.42 -1.85 9.49
N SER A 889 -26.11 -1.90 9.75
CA SER A 889 -25.52 -1.40 10.99
C SER A 889 -25.06 0.03 10.80
N LEU A 890 -25.63 0.95 11.60
CA LEU A 890 -25.21 2.35 11.66
C LEU A 890 -23.90 2.44 12.45
N HIS A 891 -22.82 2.06 11.79
CA HIS A 891 -21.61 1.58 12.45
C HIS A 891 -20.67 2.73 12.82
N THR A 892 -20.24 3.51 11.83
CA THR A 892 -19.34 4.67 12.01
C THR A 892 -20.05 6.00 11.75
N LEU A 893 -19.65 7.04 12.47
CA LEU A 893 -20.11 8.41 12.21
C LEU A 893 -19.44 8.97 10.95
N THR A 894 -18.11 8.82 10.86
CA THR A 894 -17.29 9.19 9.70
C THR A 894 -16.38 8.03 9.30
N SER A 895 -15.64 8.16 8.20
CA SER A 895 -14.64 7.14 7.79
C SER A 895 -13.46 6.97 8.77
N ARG A 896 -13.37 7.82 9.82
CA ARG A 896 -12.30 7.83 10.83
C ARG A 896 -12.82 7.78 12.28
N ASP A 897 -14.09 8.12 12.51
CA ASP A 897 -14.74 8.13 13.82
C ASP A 897 -15.84 7.05 13.88
N SER A 898 -15.63 6.01 14.68
CA SER A 898 -16.66 5.02 14.98
C SER A 898 -17.79 5.61 15.84
N GLY A 899 -17.50 6.64 16.64
CA GLY A 899 -18.42 7.31 17.54
C GLY A 899 -18.80 6.48 18.75
N GLY A 900 -18.28 6.83 19.93
CA GLY A 900 -18.72 6.26 21.21
C GLY A 900 -20.14 6.67 21.63
N ALA A 901 -20.76 7.59 20.90
CA ALA A 901 -22.17 7.91 20.95
C ALA A 901 -22.74 7.97 19.52
N TRP A 902 -24.05 8.04 19.38
CA TRP A 902 -24.71 8.15 18.07
C TRP A 902 -24.61 9.54 17.41
N PHE A 903 -23.85 10.45 18.00
CA PHE A 903 -23.55 11.77 17.45
C PHE A 903 -22.18 12.26 17.96
N SER A 904 -21.58 13.21 17.24
CA SER A 904 -20.33 13.89 17.59
C SER A 904 -20.42 15.39 17.25
N SER A 905 -19.31 16.12 17.36
CA SER A 905 -19.22 17.51 16.90
C SER A 905 -19.33 17.64 15.38
N GLU A 906 -18.88 16.62 14.63
CA GLU A 906 -18.94 16.58 13.16
C GLU A 906 -20.28 16.03 12.68
N ILE A 907 -20.80 14.96 13.32
CA ILE A 907 -22.06 14.31 12.95
C ILE A 907 -23.11 14.60 14.03
N SER A 908 -23.93 15.63 13.77
CA SER A 908 -25.04 15.97 14.66
C SER A 908 -26.13 14.89 14.68
N ALA A 909 -26.92 14.84 15.76
CA ALA A 909 -28.09 13.95 15.86
C ALA A 909 -29.08 14.14 14.69
N SER A 910 -29.26 15.37 14.18
CA SER A 910 -30.14 15.61 13.01
C SER A 910 -29.54 15.07 11.71
N THR A 911 -28.21 15.10 11.56
CA THR A 911 -27.49 14.45 10.46
C THR A 911 -27.68 12.93 10.51
N TYR A 912 -27.58 12.34 11.70
CA TYR A 912 -27.77 10.90 11.92
C TYR A 912 -29.21 10.46 11.60
N LEU A 913 -30.22 11.19 12.08
CA LEU A 913 -31.63 10.93 11.72
C LEU A 913 -31.91 11.14 10.22
N SER A 914 -31.21 12.07 9.57
CA SER A 914 -31.30 12.23 8.11
C SER A 914 -30.76 11.01 7.35
N ALA A 915 -29.76 10.31 7.90
CA ALA A 915 -29.29 9.03 7.34
C ALA A 915 -30.37 7.93 7.44
N VAL A 916 -31.11 7.88 8.55
CA VAL A 916 -32.27 6.98 8.74
C VAL A 916 -33.38 7.29 7.73
N ASP A 917 -33.68 8.57 7.50
CA ASP A 917 -34.63 9.02 6.48
C ASP A 917 -34.20 8.58 5.07
N ILE A 918 -32.90 8.71 4.75
CA ILE A 918 -32.34 8.28 3.47
C ILE A 918 -32.49 6.76 3.28
N LEU A 919 -32.17 5.95 4.29
CA LEU A 919 -32.28 4.49 4.21
C LEU A 919 -33.73 4.04 4.02
N THR A 920 -34.63 4.49 4.90
CA THR A 920 -36.05 4.10 4.85
C THR A 920 -36.71 4.51 3.54
N LYS A 921 -36.49 5.76 3.08
CA LYS A 921 -37.01 6.27 1.80
C LYS A 921 -36.56 5.45 0.59
N ASN A 922 -35.31 4.97 0.58
CA ASN A 922 -34.75 4.25 -0.57
C ASN A 922 -34.95 2.73 -0.51
N LEU A 923 -35.11 2.15 0.68
CA LEU A 923 -35.09 0.70 0.90
C LEU A 923 -36.40 0.11 1.43
N CYS A 924 -37.37 0.91 1.90
CA CYS A 924 -38.67 0.39 2.33
C CYS A 924 -39.58 0.01 1.14
N SER A 925 -39.28 -1.10 0.46
CA SER A 925 -40.12 -1.62 -0.62
C SER A 925 -39.89 -3.11 -0.87
N ASN A 926 -40.81 -3.73 -1.62
CA ASN A 926 -40.70 -5.13 -2.09
C ASN A 926 -39.38 -5.43 -2.83
N LYS A 927 -38.74 -4.44 -3.47
CA LYS A 927 -37.44 -4.63 -4.15
C LYS A 927 -36.28 -4.95 -3.20
N TYR A 928 -36.44 -4.60 -1.93
CA TYR A 928 -35.46 -4.78 -0.85
C TYR A 928 -36.12 -5.49 0.33
N TRP A 929 -37.05 -6.42 0.03
CA TRP A 929 -37.86 -7.16 1.01
C TRP A 929 -37.04 -7.87 2.09
N ASN A 930 -35.77 -8.15 1.82
CA ASN A 930 -34.84 -8.84 2.70
C ASN A 930 -34.08 -7.91 3.67
N VAL A 931 -34.29 -6.59 3.62
CA VAL A 931 -33.82 -5.68 4.67
C VAL A 931 -34.73 -5.80 5.88
N ILE A 932 -34.18 -6.29 6.99
CA ILE A 932 -34.98 -6.61 8.20
C ILE A 932 -35.08 -5.41 9.16
N GLY A 933 -34.20 -4.43 9.00
CA GLY A 933 -34.20 -3.18 9.74
C GLY A 933 -32.80 -2.61 9.94
N LEU A 934 -32.68 -1.75 10.95
CA LEU A 934 -31.44 -1.08 11.31
C LEU A 934 -30.95 -1.58 12.66
N ASP A 935 -29.65 -1.81 12.76
CA ASP A 935 -28.93 -1.70 14.02
C ASP A 935 -28.65 -0.21 14.23
N VAL A 936 -29.22 0.32 15.31
CA VAL A 936 -29.45 1.76 15.48
C VAL A 936 -28.18 2.52 15.88
N LYS A 937 -27.17 1.85 16.44
CA LYS A 937 -25.80 2.35 16.63
C LYS A 937 -24.91 1.21 17.14
N ASN A 938 -23.81 0.96 16.44
CA ASN A 938 -22.72 0.09 16.90
C ASN A 938 -22.00 0.68 18.13
N GLU A 939 -21.82 -0.10 19.19
CA GLU A 939 -20.93 0.16 20.33
C GLU A 939 -21.02 1.58 20.94
N PRO A 940 -22.16 1.97 21.55
CA PRO A 940 -22.35 3.28 22.20
C PRO A 940 -21.63 3.40 23.55
N TYR A 941 -20.34 3.03 23.63
CA TYR A 941 -19.55 2.89 24.88
C TYR A 941 -19.27 4.20 25.65
N GLN A 942 -19.51 5.38 25.06
CA GLN A 942 -19.45 6.67 25.76
C GLN A 942 -20.84 7.22 26.12
N SER A 943 -21.89 6.43 25.96
CA SER A 943 -23.28 6.82 26.21
C SER A 943 -23.78 6.31 27.57
N THR A 944 -24.87 6.89 28.06
CA THR A 944 -25.54 6.50 29.32
C THR A 944 -26.88 5.80 29.03
N TRP A 945 -27.54 5.21 30.05
CA TRP A 945 -28.80 4.48 29.86
C TRP A 945 -29.93 5.00 30.75
N GLY A 946 -30.91 5.67 30.13
CA GLY A 946 -32.16 6.08 30.74
C GLY A 946 -32.04 7.17 31.81
N ASP A 947 -30.97 7.97 31.80
CA ASP A 947 -30.78 9.12 32.71
C ASP A 947 -31.49 10.40 32.23
N GLY A 948 -32.04 10.41 31.02
CA GLY A 948 -32.69 11.55 30.38
C GLY A 948 -31.74 12.60 29.81
N GLY A 949 -30.42 12.39 29.92
CA GLY A 949 -29.37 13.29 29.46
C GLY A 949 -29.20 13.34 27.94
N ALA A 950 -28.27 14.19 27.48
CA ALA A 950 -27.96 14.31 26.05
C ALA A 950 -27.30 13.05 25.47
N LYS A 951 -26.58 12.28 26.30
CA LYS A 951 -25.92 11.03 25.95
C LYS A 951 -26.74 9.77 26.30
N ASP A 952 -28.01 9.94 26.67
CA ASP A 952 -28.90 8.81 26.97
C ASP A 952 -29.18 7.99 25.69
N PHE A 953 -28.60 6.79 25.61
CA PHE A 953 -28.79 5.90 24.47
C PHE A 953 -30.12 5.13 24.51
N GLN A 954 -30.75 4.94 25.68
CA GLN A 954 -32.11 4.39 25.72
C GLN A 954 -33.07 5.34 24.99
N LYS A 955 -32.91 6.64 25.24
CA LYS A 955 -33.65 7.69 24.54
C LYS A 955 -33.22 7.83 23.08
N GLY A 956 -31.92 7.80 22.79
CA GLY A 956 -31.38 7.87 21.42
C GLY A 956 -31.87 6.72 20.53
N ALA A 957 -31.76 5.48 21.00
CA ALA A 957 -32.29 4.28 20.33
C ALA A 957 -33.81 4.35 20.11
N THR A 958 -34.55 4.94 21.08
CA THR A 958 -35.98 5.21 20.91
C THR A 958 -36.24 6.20 19.77
N GLU A 959 -35.54 7.33 19.75
CA GLU A 959 -35.69 8.39 18.72
C GLU A 959 -35.29 7.91 17.31
N ILE A 960 -34.19 7.16 17.20
CA ILE A 960 -33.73 6.53 15.95
C ILE A 960 -34.72 5.46 15.49
N GLY A 961 -35.18 4.60 16.40
CA GLY A 961 -36.14 3.52 16.12
C GLY A 961 -37.49 4.05 15.65
N ASP A 962 -38.02 5.08 16.31
CA ASP A 962 -39.27 5.73 15.91
C ASP A 962 -39.14 6.48 14.58
N ARG A 963 -37.98 7.09 14.31
CA ARG A 963 -37.74 7.67 12.99
C ARG A 963 -37.71 6.60 11.90
N MET A 964 -37.01 5.50 12.16
CA MET A 964 -36.96 4.35 11.27
C MET A 964 -38.36 3.79 10.98
N LEU A 965 -39.18 3.58 12.02
CA LEU A 965 -40.54 3.05 11.88
C LEU A 965 -41.49 4.03 11.17
N SER A 966 -41.29 5.35 11.35
CA SER A 966 -42.03 6.38 10.61
C SER A 966 -41.77 6.31 9.10
N GLY A 967 -40.54 5.95 8.69
CA GLY A 967 -40.18 5.73 7.28
C GLY A 967 -40.46 4.32 6.77
N CYS A 968 -40.37 3.30 7.64
CA CYS A 968 -40.63 1.90 7.31
C CYS A 968 -41.23 1.09 8.48
N PRO A 969 -42.58 1.04 8.61
CA PRO A 969 -43.25 0.32 9.69
C PRO A 969 -42.97 -1.20 9.72
N GLN A 970 -42.46 -1.77 8.63
CA GLN A 970 -42.13 -3.19 8.53
C GLN A 970 -40.83 -3.61 9.24
N TRP A 971 -39.91 -2.69 9.49
CA TRP A 971 -38.57 -3.01 10.00
C TRP A 971 -38.51 -3.25 11.52
N LEU A 972 -37.38 -3.78 11.99
CA LEU A 972 -37.00 -3.95 13.40
C LEU A 972 -35.85 -3.02 13.78
N ALA A 973 -35.85 -2.54 15.02
CA ALA A 973 -34.73 -1.79 15.59
C ALA A 973 -33.86 -2.76 16.42
N PHE A 974 -32.63 -2.99 15.96
CA PHE A 974 -31.62 -3.74 16.70
C PHE A 974 -30.87 -2.76 17.61
N VAL A 975 -30.84 -3.03 18.92
CA VAL A 975 -30.38 -2.12 19.96
C VAL A 975 -29.26 -2.76 20.78
N GLU A 976 -28.05 -2.20 20.65
CA GLU A 976 -26.87 -2.61 21.41
C GLU A 976 -26.83 -1.99 22.82
N GLY A 977 -25.94 -2.50 23.68
CA GLY A 977 -25.71 -2.00 25.03
C GLY A 977 -24.64 -0.92 25.14
N ILE A 978 -24.63 -0.21 26.26
CA ILE A 978 -23.53 0.70 26.63
C ILE A 978 -22.36 -0.09 27.24
N VAL A 979 -21.48 0.55 28.01
CA VAL A 979 -20.43 -0.13 28.78
C VAL A 979 -20.53 0.21 30.26
N HIS A 980 -20.55 -0.82 31.11
CA HIS A 980 -20.29 -0.68 32.55
C HIS A 980 -18.95 -1.31 32.90
N LEU A 981 -18.25 -0.69 33.84
CA LEU A 981 -16.97 -1.17 34.35
C LEU A 981 -17.13 -1.76 35.75
N ASN A 982 -16.24 -2.68 36.13
CA ASN A 982 -16.15 -3.30 37.45
C ASN A 982 -17.48 -3.94 37.94
N GLN A 983 -18.23 -4.55 37.03
CA GLN A 983 -19.49 -5.23 37.33
C GLN A 983 -19.25 -6.46 38.18
N ALA A 984 -19.84 -6.49 39.39
CA ALA A 984 -19.73 -7.61 40.30
C ALA A 984 -20.69 -8.74 39.91
N VAL A 985 -20.18 -9.98 39.87
CA VAL A 985 -20.97 -11.18 39.59
C VAL A 985 -20.46 -12.37 40.39
N THR A 986 -21.38 -13.20 40.87
CA THR A 986 -21.07 -14.48 41.51
C THR A 986 -21.37 -15.59 40.51
N ILE A 987 -20.34 -16.30 40.04
CA ILE A 987 -20.46 -17.43 39.10
C ILE A 987 -19.85 -18.66 39.77
N ASP A 988 -20.65 -19.72 39.90
CA ASP A 988 -20.31 -20.97 40.61
C ASP A 988 -19.71 -20.74 42.01
N GLY A 989 -20.34 -19.85 42.79
CA GLY A 989 -19.90 -19.49 44.13
C GLY A 989 -18.58 -18.72 44.20
N THR A 990 -18.02 -18.32 43.05
CA THR A 990 -16.86 -17.42 42.97
C THR A 990 -17.34 -16.00 42.71
N ASP A 991 -17.09 -15.08 43.65
CA ASP A 991 -17.29 -13.65 43.43
C ASP A 991 -16.16 -13.07 42.57
N MET A 992 -16.51 -12.23 41.60
CA MET A 992 -15.56 -11.60 40.69
C MET A 992 -16.12 -10.31 40.09
N THR A 993 -15.22 -9.51 39.50
CA THR A 993 -15.58 -8.33 38.72
C THR A 993 -15.21 -8.52 37.25
N TYR A 994 -16.02 -7.96 36.35
CA TYR A 994 -15.75 -7.92 34.91
C TYR A 994 -16.07 -6.53 34.34
N ASN A 995 -15.66 -6.27 33.10
CA ASN A 995 -16.09 -5.10 32.35
C ASN A 995 -16.99 -5.54 31.19
N ASP A 996 -18.01 -4.77 30.87
CA ASP A 996 -18.83 -5.03 29.70
C ASP A 996 -17.98 -4.97 28.42
N TRP A 997 -18.34 -5.79 27.44
CA TRP A 997 -17.93 -5.52 26.07
C TRP A 997 -18.62 -4.22 25.61
N TRP A 998 -17.95 -3.43 24.78
CA TRP A 998 -18.62 -2.33 24.07
C TRP A 998 -19.76 -2.92 23.24
N GLY A 999 -20.95 -2.31 23.26
CA GLY A 999 -22.15 -2.90 22.68
C GLY A 999 -22.83 -3.98 23.56
N GLY A 1000 -22.23 -4.41 24.68
CA GLY A 1000 -22.73 -5.52 25.51
C GLY A 1000 -23.59 -5.14 26.72
N GLY A 1001 -23.41 -3.94 27.29
CA GLY A 1001 -23.99 -3.54 28.57
C GLY A 1001 -25.48 -3.18 28.51
N LEU A 1002 -26.37 -4.17 28.73
CA LEU A 1002 -27.83 -4.02 28.74
C LEU A 1002 -28.45 -4.26 30.14
N GLN A 1003 -27.70 -4.13 31.22
CA GLN A 1003 -28.15 -4.39 32.60
C GLN A 1003 -29.29 -3.46 33.07
N ASP A 1004 -29.36 -2.24 32.54
CA ASP A 1004 -30.44 -1.30 32.87
C ASP A 1004 -31.62 -1.33 31.88
N ALA A 1005 -31.49 -1.99 30.73
CA ALA A 1005 -32.60 -2.23 29.80
C ALA A 1005 -33.75 -3.01 30.48
N GLY A 1006 -33.44 -3.86 31.46
CA GLY A 1006 -34.41 -4.59 32.27
C GLY A 1006 -35.39 -3.69 33.03
N LYS A 1007 -34.91 -2.52 33.49
CA LYS A 1007 -35.70 -1.54 34.27
C LYS A 1007 -36.22 -0.39 33.39
N LYS A 1008 -35.46 -0.03 32.36
CA LYS A 1008 -35.74 1.06 31.41
C LYS A 1008 -35.55 0.51 30.00
N PRO A 1009 -36.49 -0.30 29.49
CA PRO A 1009 -36.39 -0.86 28.14
C PRO A 1009 -36.48 0.25 27.09
N VAL A 1010 -35.95 0.01 25.89
CA VAL A 1010 -36.30 0.84 24.73
C VAL A 1010 -37.75 0.54 24.37
N THR A 1011 -38.56 1.59 24.24
CA THR A 1011 -40.00 1.49 23.96
C THR A 1011 -40.31 2.35 22.76
N LEU A 1012 -40.69 1.72 21.65
CA LEU A 1012 -41.00 2.40 20.39
C LEU A 1012 -42.51 2.66 20.27
N SER A 1013 -42.87 3.61 19.40
CA SER A 1013 -44.23 3.94 18.99
C SER A 1013 -45.03 2.80 18.36
N THR A 1014 -44.36 1.70 17.98
CA THR A 1014 -44.99 0.47 17.48
C THR A 1014 -44.48 -0.73 18.29
N ASP A 1015 -45.41 -1.52 18.81
CA ASP A 1015 -45.13 -2.72 19.59
C ASP A 1015 -44.40 -3.82 18.78
N ASP A 1016 -43.76 -4.75 19.49
CA ASP A 1016 -42.99 -5.87 18.93
C ASP A 1016 -41.86 -5.45 17.96
N LYS A 1017 -41.25 -4.27 18.11
CA LYS A 1017 -40.23 -3.74 17.17
C LYS A 1017 -38.77 -3.75 17.63
N VAL A 1018 -38.52 -3.99 18.92
CA VAL A 1018 -37.16 -3.98 19.49
C VAL A 1018 -36.54 -5.38 19.46
N VAL A 1019 -35.30 -5.48 18.98
CA VAL A 1019 -34.42 -6.64 19.16
C VAL A 1019 -33.21 -6.16 19.94
N TYR A 1020 -32.84 -6.82 21.03
CA TYR A 1020 -31.60 -6.52 21.73
C TYR A 1020 -30.43 -7.19 21.02
N ALA A 1021 -29.41 -6.41 20.69
CA ALA A 1021 -28.34 -6.77 19.76
C ALA A 1021 -26.93 -6.86 20.39
N PRO A 1022 -26.74 -7.36 21.63
CA PRO A 1022 -25.50 -7.15 22.37
C PRO A 1022 -24.28 -7.78 21.73
N HIS A 1023 -23.12 -7.19 21.97
CA HIS A 1023 -21.81 -7.72 21.57
C HIS A 1023 -21.19 -8.60 22.66
N TYR A 1024 -20.48 -9.65 22.25
CA TYR A 1024 -19.74 -10.50 23.17
C TYR A 1024 -18.50 -11.14 22.52
N TYR A 1025 -17.31 -10.66 22.86
CA TYR A 1025 -16.06 -11.03 22.19
C TYR A 1025 -15.22 -12.06 22.97
N THR A 1026 -14.03 -12.31 22.44
CA THR A 1026 -13.03 -13.26 22.93
C THR A 1026 -11.74 -12.54 23.36
N PRO A 1027 -10.77 -13.21 24.03
CA PRO A 1027 -9.52 -12.57 24.46
C PRO A 1027 -8.70 -11.92 23.34
N ALA A 1028 -8.91 -12.30 22.08
CA ALA A 1028 -8.20 -11.73 20.95
C ALA A 1028 -8.56 -10.24 20.68
N VAL A 1029 -9.78 -9.83 21.04
CA VAL A 1029 -10.19 -8.42 21.04
C VAL A 1029 -9.66 -7.73 22.29
N TYR A 1030 -9.89 -8.32 23.48
CA TYR A 1030 -9.31 -7.82 24.73
C TYR A 1030 -9.24 -8.93 25.81
N PRO A 1031 -8.08 -9.15 26.48
CA PRO A 1031 -7.95 -10.13 27.56
C PRO A 1031 -8.75 -9.75 28.82
N GLN A 1032 -10.00 -10.19 28.90
CA GLN A 1032 -10.81 -10.04 30.10
C GLN A 1032 -10.38 -11.07 31.17
N SER A 1033 -10.13 -10.60 32.40
CA SER A 1033 -9.61 -11.42 33.49
C SER A 1033 -10.50 -12.62 33.86
N TYR A 1034 -11.83 -12.49 33.74
CA TYR A 1034 -12.78 -13.56 34.06
C TYR A 1034 -12.70 -14.79 33.12
N LEU A 1035 -12.01 -14.67 31.98
CA LEU A 1035 -11.75 -15.77 31.04
C LEU A 1035 -10.56 -16.65 31.49
N TYR A 1036 -9.89 -16.27 32.58
CA TYR A 1036 -8.71 -16.92 33.15
C TYR A 1036 -8.92 -17.32 34.62
N GLY A 1037 -8.11 -18.25 35.09
CA GLY A 1037 -8.06 -18.67 36.49
C GLY A 1037 -7.31 -17.67 37.37
N THR A 1038 -7.24 -17.96 38.67
CA THR A 1038 -6.46 -17.16 39.62
C THR A 1038 -4.97 -17.22 39.28
N GLY A 1039 -4.33 -16.06 39.16
CA GLY A 1039 -2.96 -15.93 38.65
C GLY A 1039 -2.98 -15.20 37.31
N GLY A 1040 -2.09 -14.23 37.17
CA GLY A 1040 -2.09 -13.28 36.07
C GLY A 1040 -1.56 -11.93 36.54
N THR A 1041 -0.67 -11.33 35.78
CA THR A 1041 -0.13 -9.99 36.02
C THR A 1041 -0.50 -9.12 34.84
N ALA A 1042 -1.25 -8.04 35.09
CA ALA A 1042 -1.56 -7.06 34.06
C ALA A 1042 -0.27 -6.41 33.57
N GLY A 1043 -0.05 -6.44 32.25
CA GLY A 1043 1.05 -5.78 31.56
C GLY A 1043 0.57 -4.52 30.82
N PRO A 1044 1.47 -3.83 30.11
CA PRO A 1044 1.11 -2.69 29.29
C PRO A 1044 0.11 -3.08 28.19
N GLY A 1045 -0.72 -2.12 27.77
CA GLY A 1045 -1.65 -2.29 26.66
C GLY A 1045 -2.76 -3.34 26.86
N GLY A 1046 -3.11 -3.69 28.11
CA GLY A 1046 -4.16 -4.67 28.40
C GLY A 1046 -3.72 -6.14 28.33
N THR A 1047 -2.41 -6.40 28.17
CA THR A 1047 -1.87 -7.76 28.23
C THR A 1047 -2.03 -8.38 29.63
N ILE A 1048 -2.11 -9.70 29.69
CA ILE A 1048 -2.02 -10.47 30.93
C ILE A 1048 -0.86 -11.47 30.77
N ALA A 1049 0.16 -11.38 31.61
CA ALA A 1049 1.23 -12.36 31.70
C ALA A 1049 0.94 -13.38 32.81
N ASN A 1050 1.50 -14.59 32.74
CA ASN A 1050 1.38 -15.63 33.79
C ASN A 1050 -0.08 -16.02 34.16
N TYR A 1051 -1.04 -15.89 33.25
CA TYR A 1051 -2.40 -16.35 33.46
C TYR A 1051 -2.50 -17.89 33.47
N VAL A 1052 -3.55 -18.40 34.10
CA VAL A 1052 -3.91 -19.82 34.05
C VAL A 1052 -5.14 -20.00 33.16
N GLU A 1053 -5.02 -20.75 32.06
CA GLU A 1053 -6.18 -21.05 31.21
C GLU A 1053 -7.17 -21.98 31.93
N LEU A 1054 -8.45 -21.59 31.92
CA LEU A 1054 -9.53 -22.34 32.57
C LEU A 1054 -9.79 -23.72 31.94
N SER A 1055 -10.46 -24.59 32.71
CA SER A 1055 -11.05 -25.82 32.17
C SER A 1055 -12.28 -25.51 31.30
N ASP A 1056 -12.74 -26.48 30.53
CA ASP A 1056 -13.92 -26.32 29.66
C ASP A 1056 -15.21 -26.06 30.45
N SER A 1057 -15.37 -26.67 31.63
CA SER A 1057 -16.52 -26.41 32.51
C SER A 1057 -16.49 -24.99 33.04
N ASP A 1058 -15.33 -24.56 33.57
CA ASP A 1058 -15.21 -23.25 34.21
C ASP A 1058 -15.34 -22.15 33.16
N LEU A 1059 -14.65 -22.26 32.02
CA LEU A 1059 -14.75 -21.26 30.95
C LEU A 1059 -16.17 -21.16 30.38
N SER A 1060 -16.85 -22.29 30.17
CA SER A 1060 -18.26 -22.31 29.75
C SER A 1060 -19.18 -21.67 30.79
N ALA A 1061 -18.90 -21.83 32.10
CA ALA A 1061 -19.69 -21.21 33.17
C ALA A 1061 -19.43 -19.71 33.30
N ARG A 1062 -18.17 -19.26 33.19
CA ARG A 1062 -17.79 -17.83 33.18
C ARG A 1062 -18.46 -17.09 32.02
N ILE A 1063 -18.47 -17.68 30.83
CA ILE A 1063 -19.13 -17.11 29.64
C ILE A 1063 -20.66 -17.08 29.85
N ALA A 1064 -21.27 -18.20 30.26
CA ALA A 1064 -22.72 -18.24 30.50
C ALA A 1064 -23.16 -17.21 31.57
N GLY A 1065 -22.43 -17.10 32.68
CA GLY A 1065 -22.78 -16.20 33.78
C GLY A 1065 -22.55 -14.72 33.48
N THR A 1066 -21.51 -14.38 32.71
CA THR A 1066 -21.30 -12.98 32.27
C THR A 1066 -22.27 -12.59 31.16
N MET A 1067 -22.56 -13.45 30.18
CA MET A 1067 -23.63 -13.21 29.19
C MET A 1067 -24.99 -13.02 29.87
N GLU A 1068 -25.36 -13.90 30.82
CA GLU A 1068 -26.57 -13.76 31.64
C GLU A 1068 -26.61 -12.42 32.37
N SER A 1069 -25.50 -12.02 32.99
CA SER A 1069 -25.40 -10.77 33.74
C SER A 1069 -25.42 -9.51 32.87
N MET A 1070 -24.83 -9.52 31.67
CA MET A 1070 -24.81 -8.38 30.75
C MET A 1070 -26.18 -8.17 30.09
N PHE A 1071 -26.79 -9.25 29.58
CA PHE A 1071 -27.99 -9.17 28.74
C PHE A 1071 -28.91 -10.40 28.79
N GLY A 1072 -28.42 -11.61 29.09
CA GLY A 1072 -29.20 -12.84 28.95
C GLY A 1072 -30.42 -12.93 29.87
N TYR A 1073 -30.39 -12.23 31.00
CA TYR A 1073 -31.55 -12.07 31.89
C TYR A 1073 -32.77 -11.39 31.22
N LEU A 1074 -32.55 -10.62 30.15
CA LEU A 1074 -33.64 -9.97 29.39
C LEU A 1074 -34.60 -11.00 28.81
N ALA A 1075 -34.12 -12.16 28.37
CA ALA A 1075 -34.96 -13.23 27.82
C ALA A 1075 -35.94 -13.85 28.84
N LYS A 1076 -35.80 -13.51 30.13
CA LYS A 1076 -36.68 -13.94 31.23
C LYS A 1076 -37.57 -12.81 31.74
N THR A 1077 -37.34 -11.57 31.31
CA THR A 1077 -37.96 -10.35 31.86
C THR A 1077 -38.66 -9.48 30.81
N HIS A 1078 -38.34 -9.68 29.53
CA HIS A 1078 -38.91 -8.96 28.38
C HIS A 1078 -39.21 -9.93 27.23
N ASP A 1079 -40.15 -9.56 26.35
CA ASP A 1079 -40.54 -10.38 25.19
C ASP A 1079 -39.66 -10.17 23.94
N SER A 1080 -38.81 -9.14 23.94
CA SER A 1080 -37.93 -8.80 22.81
C SER A 1080 -36.89 -9.89 22.55
N ALA A 1081 -36.70 -10.28 21.29
CA ALA A 1081 -35.66 -11.21 20.89
C ALA A 1081 -34.25 -10.68 21.21
N ILE A 1082 -33.33 -11.58 21.57
CA ILE A 1082 -31.90 -11.30 21.71
C ILE A 1082 -31.14 -11.97 20.55
N VAL A 1083 -30.33 -11.21 19.83
CA VAL A 1083 -29.48 -11.68 18.71
C VAL A 1083 -28.11 -11.04 18.86
N LEU A 1084 -27.01 -11.79 19.04
CA LEU A 1084 -25.69 -11.15 19.20
C LEU A 1084 -25.34 -10.30 17.97
N GLY A 1085 -25.07 -9.00 18.16
CA GLY A 1085 -24.69 -8.07 17.10
C GLY A 1085 -23.32 -8.40 16.51
N GLU A 1086 -22.38 -8.72 17.39
CA GLU A 1086 -21.06 -9.26 17.06
C GLU A 1086 -20.56 -10.25 18.13
N PHE A 1087 -19.92 -11.32 17.67
CA PHE A 1087 -19.15 -12.22 18.51
C PHE A 1087 -18.06 -12.95 17.72
N GLY A 1088 -17.09 -13.53 18.41
CA GLY A 1088 -16.01 -14.33 17.81
C GLY A 1088 -14.62 -13.73 17.99
N GLY A 1089 -13.68 -14.20 17.17
CA GLY A 1089 -12.27 -13.83 17.26
C GLY A 1089 -11.38 -14.72 16.41
N LEU A 1090 -10.10 -14.80 16.79
CA LEU A 1090 -9.18 -15.81 16.27
C LEU A 1090 -9.70 -17.21 16.63
N TYR A 1091 -9.63 -18.14 15.66
CA TYR A 1091 -10.21 -19.47 15.78
C TYR A 1091 -9.26 -20.57 15.31
N SER A 1092 -8.58 -20.38 14.17
CA SER A 1092 -7.57 -21.30 13.64
C SER A 1092 -6.14 -20.89 13.99
N THR A 1093 -5.90 -19.60 14.29
CA THR A 1093 -4.57 -19.08 14.63
C THR A 1093 -4.37 -18.83 16.12
N ASP A 1094 -5.27 -19.29 16.98
CA ASP A 1094 -5.20 -19.11 18.43
C ASP A 1094 -3.95 -19.79 19.03
N LEU A 1095 -3.06 -18.99 19.62
CA LEU A 1095 -1.79 -19.43 20.20
C LEU A 1095 -1.87 -19.76 21.70
N HIS A 1096 -3.06 -19.64 22.31
CA HIS A 1096 -3.25 -20.09 23.69
C HIS A 1096 -3.04 -21.62 23.78
N PRO A 1097 -2.25 -22.15 24.74
CA PRO A 1097 -2.00 -23.58 24.88
C PRO A 1097 -3.24 -24.50 24.96
N LYS A 1098 -4.35 -24.04 25.54
CA LYS A 1098 -5.67 -24.74 25.53
C LYS A 1098 -6.65 -24.17 24.51
N LEU A 1099 -6.21 -23.32 23.58
CA LEU A 1099 -7.05 -22.65 22.57
C LEU A 1099 -8.21 -21.86 23.21
N THR A 1100 -7.92 -21.04 24.23
CA THR A 1100 -8.94 -20.29 24.98
C THR A 1100 -9.76 -19.33 24.11
N THR A 1101 -9.18 -18.64 23.12
CA THR A 1101 -9.93 -17.75 22.21
C THR A 1101 -10.94 -18.54 21.36
N LYS A 1102 -10.48 -19.65 20.79
CA LYS A 1102 -11.33 -20.57 20.02
C LYS A 1102 -12.46 -21.13 20.90
N ARG A 1103 -12.13 -21.62 22.11
CA ARG A 1103 -13.10 -22.15 23.08
C ARG A 1103 -14.12 -21.09 23.53
N CYS A 1104 -13.72 -19.82 23.66
CA CYS A 1104 -14.67 -18.74 23.94
C CYS A 1104 -15.72 -18.60 22.83
N THR A 1105 -15.31 -18.68 21.56
CA THR A 1105 -16.24 -18.70 20.42
C THR A 1105 -17.17 -19.92 20.47
N ASP A 1106 -16.63 -21.12 20.71
CA ASP A 1106 -17.42 -22.36 20.81
C ASP A 1106 -18.46 -22.31 21.94
N PHE A 1107 -18.08 -21.77 23.11
CA PHE A 1107 -19.00 -21.65 24.25
C PHE A 1107 -20.02 -20.52 24.06
N THR A 1108 -19.66 -19.40 23.42
CA THR A 1108 -20.64 -18.37 23.03
C THR A 1108 -21.69 -18.96 22.06
N ILE A 1109 -21.28 -19.79 21.10
CA ILE A 1109 -22.20 -20.52 20.20
C ILE A 1109 -23.11 -21.47 21.01
N LYS A 1110 -22.55 -22.19 21.99
CA LYS A 1110 -23.31 -23.08 22.88
C LYS A 1110 -24.35 -22.32 23.72
N GLU A 1111 -24.07 -21.08 24.12
CA GLU A 1111 -25.02 -20.23 24.86
C GLU A 1111 -26.16 -19.72 23.96
N ILE A 1112 -25.89 -19.20 22.75
CA ILE A 1112 -26.95 -18.74 21.84
C ILE A 1112 -27.83 -19.87 21.24
N LEU A 1113 -27.44 -21.13 21.42
CA LEU A 1113 -28.28 -22.29 21.11
C LEU A 1113 -29.32 -22.59 22.21
N LYS A 1114 -29.25 -21.93 23.38
CA LYS A 1114 -30.23 -22.08 24.47
C LYS A 1114 -31.52 -21.29 24.19
N PRO A 1115 -32.67 -21.69 24.77
CA PRO A 1115 -33.90 -20.90 24.72
C PRO A 1115 -33.69 -19.47 25.25
N GLY A 1116 -34.28 -18.49 24.58
CA GLY A 1116 -34.13 -17.06 24.89
C GLY A 1116 -33.33 -16.27 23.85
N TYR A 1117 -32.46 -16.96 23.09
CA TYR A 1117 -31.70 -16.36 21.99
C TYR A 1117 -32.32 -16.70 20.63
N SER A 1118 -32.26 -15.73 19.71
CA SER A 1118 -32.68 -15.85 18.30
C SER A 1118 -31.50 -15.97 17.33
N GLY A 1119 -30.25 -16.04 17.82
CA GLY A 1119 -29.05 -16.25 17.01
C GLY A 1119 -27.98 -15.17 17.19
N GLY A 1120 -27.21 -14.88 16.14
CA GLY A 1120 -26.19 -13.84 16.15
C GLY A 1120 -25.38 -13.73 14.86
N TYR A 1121 -24.53 -12.70 14.78
CA TYR A 1121 -23.59 -12.46 13.69
C TYR A 1121 -22.13 -12.62 14.15
N VAL A 1122 -21.36 -13.46 13.46
CA VAL A 1122 -19.93 -13.62 13.74
C VAL A 1122 -19.14 -12.46 13.15
N TRP A 1123 -18.12 -11.97 13.85
CA TRP A 1123 -17.10 -11.06 13.31
C TRP A 1123 -15.85 -11.87 12.89
N SER A 1124 -15.54 -12.01 11.59
CA SER A 1124 -16.35 -11.61 10.43
C SER A 1124 -16.14 -12.53 9.21
N LEU A 1125 -16.85 -12.24 8.10
CA LEU A 1125 -16.56 -12.87 6.80
C LEU A 1125 -15.15 -12.52 6.31
N ASN A 1126 -14.75 -11.27 6.53
CA ASN A 1126 -13.55 -10.63 5.99
C ASN A 1126 -12.27 -11.22 6.61
N PRO A 1127 -11.27 -11.64 5.81
CA PRO A 1127 -9.96 -12.05 6.31
C PRO A 1127 -9.16 -10.91 6.95
N GLU A 1128 -9.47 -9.64 6.64
CA GLU A 1128 -8.83 -8.46 7.20
C GLU A 1128 -9.29 -8.12 8.63
N SER A 1129 -10.22 -8.89 9.22
CA SER A 1129 -10.65 -8.74 10.62
C SER A 1129 -9.42 -8.77 11.55
N ALA A 1130 -9.06 -7.62 12.11
CA ALA A 1130 -7.89 -7.42 12.94
C ALA A 1130 -8.21 -7.59 14.43
N TYR A 1131 -7.28 -8.23 15.13
CA TYR A 1131 -7.34 -8.53 16.57
C TYR A 1131 -6.01 -8.17 17.23
N GLN A 1132 -6.08 -7.69 18.46
CA GLN A 1132 -4.98 -7.02 19.15
C GLN A 1132 -4.12 -7.98 19.99
N PHE A 1133 -4.62 -9.18 20.32
CA PHE A 1133 -3.95 -10.09 21.28
C PHE A 1133 -3.89 -11.54 20.80
N ASN A 1134 -2.70 -12.15 20.84
CA ASN A 1134 -2.54 -13.59 20.57
C ASN A 1134 -1.19 -14.16 21.07
N PRO A 1135 -1.16 -14.93 22.18
CA PRO A 1135 -2.23 -15.09 23.16
C PRO A 1135 -2.33 -13.84 24.06
N ALA A 1136 -3.08 -13.88 25.16
CA ALA A 1136 -3.32 -12.71 26.03
C ALA A 1136 -2.07 -12.02 26.61
N SER A 1137 -0.90 -12.66 26.61
CA SER A 1137 0.37 -12.06 27.03
C SER A 1137 1.04 -11.18 25.96
N ASN A 1138 0.52 -11.18 24.73
CA ASN A 1138 1.18 -10.61 23.56
C ASN A 1138 0.22 -9.71 22.79
N THR A 1139 0.52 -8.41 22.73
CA THR A 1139 -0.10 -7.50 21.77
C THR A 1139 0.51 -7.65 20.38
N GLY A 1140 -0.29 -7.38 19.34
CA GLY A 1140 0.13 -7.42 17.95
C GLY A 1140 -0.99 -7.01 17.01
N ASN A 1141 -0.80 -7.29 15.71
CA ASN A 1141 -1.86 -7.23 14.72
C ASN A 1141 -2.05 -8.63 14.13
N TYR A 1142 -3.12 -9.31 14.53
CA TYR A 1142 -3.45 -10.65 14.09
C TYR A 1142 -4.73 -10.59 13.25
N VAL A 1143 -4.70 -11.10 12.02
CA VAL A 1143 -5.84 -11.04 11.11
C VAL A 1143 -6.43 -12.44 10.84
N GLU A 1144 -7.73 -12.60 11.03
CA GLU A 1144 -8.44 -13.85 10.73
C GLU A 1144 -9.92 -13.62 10.40
N GLY A 1145 -10.42 -14.27 9.35
CA GLY A 1145 -11.84 -14.28 8.99
C GLY A 1145 -12.35 -15.68 8.65
N VAL A 1146 -13.63 -15.78 8.26
CA VAL A 1146 -14.20 -17.01 7.69
C VAL A 1146 -13.60 -17.32 6.32
N LEU A 1147 -13.21 -16.30 5.55
CA LEU A 1147 -12.37 -16.43 4.36
C LEU A 1147 -10.89 -16.20 4.71
N LYS A 1148 -9.98 -16.56 3.79
CA LYS A 1148 -8.57 -16.19 3.82
C LYS A 1148 -8.33 -14.94 2.99
N ILE A 1149 -7.15 -14.31 3.14
CA ILE A 1149 -6.79 -13.01 2.55
C ILE A 1149 -6.91 -12.93 1.02
N ASP A 1150 -6.92 -14.07 0.34
CA ASP A 1150 -7.17 -14.18 -1.10
C ASP A 1150 -8.66 -14.04 -1.50
N TRP A 1151 -9.59 -14.03 -0.53
CA TRP A 1151 -11.06 -14.02 -0.69
C TRP A 1151 -11.67 -15.21 -1.46
N ILE A 1152 -10.87 -16.20 -1.84
CA ILE A 1152 -11.27 -17.38 -2.62
C ILE A 1152 -11.19 -18.64 -1.75
N ASN A 1153 -10.19 -18.74 -0.88
CA ASN A 1153 -9.99 -19.87 0.01
C ASN A 1153 -10.68 -19.67 1.36
N VAL A 1154 -11.29 -20.73 1.87
CA VAL A 1154 -12.03 -20.69 3.13
C VAL A 1154 -11.14 -21.08 4.30
N ASN A 1155 -11.31 -20.39 5.42
CA ASN A 1155 -10.80 -20.81 6.71
C ASN A 1155 -11.60 -22.03 7.21
N SER A 1156 -11.20 -23.21 6.73
CA SER A 1156 -11.93 -24.47 6.96
C SER A 1156 -12.11 -24.81 8.45
N PRO A 1157 -11.12 -24.62 9.35
CA PRO A 1157 -11.33 -24.80 10.78
C PRO A 1157 -12.43 -23.88 11.36
N TYR A 1158 -12.40 -22.58 11.02
CA TYR A 1158 -13.38 -21.60 11.52
C TYR A 1158 -14.78 -21.91 10.99
N LEU A 1159 -14.93 -22.11 9.67
CA LEU A 1159 -16.22 -22.49 9.08
C LEU A 1159 -16.76 -23.81 9.66
N ASN A 1160 -15.90 -24.78 9.98
CA ASN A 1160 -16.33 -26.02 10.63
C ASN A 1160 -16.83 -25.78 12.06
N GLY A 1161 -16.25 -24.87 12.83
CA GLY A 1161 -16.78 -24.44 14.14
C GLY A 1161 -18.20 -23.86 14.01
N LEU A 1162 -18.37 -22.95 13.05
CA LEU A 1162 -19.67 -22.30 12.77
C LEU A 1162 -20.75 -23.27 12.25
N LYS A 1163 -20.46 -24.55 12.01
CA LYS A 1163 -21.50 -25.57 11.75
C LYS A 1163 -22.34 -25.90 12.97
N ALA A 1164 -21.88 -25.62 14.20
CA ALA A 1164 -22.69 -25.79 15.40
C ALA A 1164 -23.96 -24.91 15.38
N MET A 1165 -23.87 -23.69 14.82
CA MET A 1165 -25.02 -22.79 14.63
C MET A 1165 -26.08 -23.34 13.65
N ASN A 1166 -25.78 -24.40 12.87
CA ASN A 1166 -26.79 -25.04 12.01
C ASN A 1166 -27.93 -25.70 12.81
N SER A 1167 -27.75 -25.87 14.12
CA SER A 1167 -28.74 -26.38 15.07
C SER A 1167 -29.60 -25.28 15.72
N LEU A 1168 -29.43 -24.01 15.32
CA LEU A 1168 -30.25 -22.90 15.83
C LEU A 1168 -31.75 -23.18 15.59
N PRO A 1169 -32.61 -22.99 16.61
CA PRO A 1169 -34.06 -23.03 16.43
C PRO A 1169 -34.50 -22.10 15.32
N ASP A 1170 -35.47 -22.53 14.52
CA ASP A 1170 -36.06 -21.72 13.45
C ASP A 1170 -35.08 -21.21 12.36
N LEU A 1171 -33.86 -21.74 12.27
CA LEU A 1171 -32.92 -21.43 11.19
C LEU A 1171 -33.45 -21.91 9.83
N LYS A 1172 -33.68 -20.96 8.92
CA LYS A 1172 -34.16 -21.20 7.54
C LYS A 1172 -33.79 -20.02 6.63
N ALA A 1173 -33.81 -20.25 5.31
CA ALA A 1173 -33.74 -19.15 4.34
C ALA A 1173 -34.96 -18.24 4.50
N TRP A 1174 -34.80 -16.93 4.26
CA TRP A 1174 -35.87 -15.97 4.56
C TRP A 1174 -37.09 -16.16 3.66
N PRO A 1175 -38.31 -16.02 4.21
CA PRO A 1175 -39.54 -16.31 3.48
C PRO A 1175 -39.81 -15.23 2.43
N CYS A 1176 -39.89 -15.66 1.18
CA CYS A 1176 -40.46 -14.87 0.09
C CYS A 1176 -41.97 -15.10 0.06
N PHE A 1177 -42.75 -14.14 0.56
CA PHE A 1177 -44.21 -14.14 0.41
C PHE A 1177 -44.59 -13.51 -0.93
N SER A 1178 -45.55 -14.07 -1.66
CA SER A 1178 -46.07 -13.43 -2.89
C SER A 1178 -46.73 -12.08 -2.61
N ILE A 1179 -46.53 -11.11 -3.51
CA ILE A 1179 -47.10 -9.75 -3.51
C ILE A 1179 -48.64 -9.75 -3.57
#